data_AF-A0A2H6EUC6-F1
#
_entry.id   AF-A0A2H6EUC6-F1
#
_cell.length_a   1.000
_cell.length_b   1.000
_cell.length_c   1.000
_cell.angle_alpha   90.00
_cell.angle_beta   90.00
_cell.angle_gamma   90.00
#
_symmetry.space_group_name_H-M   'P 1'
#
loop_
_entity.id
_entity.type
_entity.pdbx_description
1 polymer ?
#
loop_
_entity_poly.entity_id
_entity_poly.type
_entity_poly.pdbx_seq_one_letter_code
_entity_poly.pdbx_strand_id
1 'polypeptide(L)'
;MTGFFVDLWQIIRKHYKFLISSLLIVVGALIIYDLVFYTTSVYAPKTCAVCHYEKSLVNRWRNSYHSGVSCSKCHDYKPGFFVNVTWKYLTGDYSMHVNPEINDRSCLKCHGEEILKQKITYKENIKFDHTLHVNRLARNIKLHCSSCHNFSTNQSHLSVNDQTCFLCHFQGVAKGQAFPGCPSCHGTPKKIIRHEGFVFDHRTYVKAGITCNECHVNVAEGDGHVKKQTCRKCHIERTAQFNDPAFIHQKHVTENQIECLVCHTPIRHGDIQLVNTLEVQCTSCHQTMHGDEKEMYMGAGAKEIPDRPSRMFLAQVSCAGCHPKLSGIRKKFNRAKDIRQKKQACVRCHGAHYDKMLGNWIVHMNRLVKEVGPKVSRVGDLVKKAKASGKLSPGLQQQYAAALYNFNFVKNGRGVHNIFYAVDLLKSTKRNLEKISKELHAAPPVFHDPILTTRGAFCTTFCHTIVKPPKSVMFEQIDFSHEKHVEKVGLECTRCHSPKRHRQRTITKQECMNCHHREETVSCATCHVYQTELYTGEVKAAGITDEPDVMRASGIGCTDCHDLKDKRKVLISVAEKCADCHEPAYKKILRDWHNDLQQRLTETFVALQSARSSVQTSDLSNVDKRRKMEILDSAAKMYTVLEKGKPVHNPDVANEIMDKINEQIKKIGVESK
;
A
#
# COMPACT_ATOMS: atom_id res chain seq x y z
N MET A 1 -23.22 -48.99 -67.44
CA MET A 1 -22.94 -49.06 -65.98
C MET A 1 -23.86 -50.04 -65.23
N THR A 2 -24.51 -51.01 -65.88
CA THR A 2 -25.46 -51.94 -65.23
C THR A 2 -24.91 -53.36 -65.05
N GLY A 3 -24.01 -53.84 -65.92
CA GLY A 3 -23.36 -55.16 -65.78
C GLY A 3 -22.43 -55.26 -64.57
N PHE A 4 -21.58 -54.24 -64.35
CA PHE A 4 -20.60 -54.24 -63.26
C PHE A 4 -21.22 -54.43 -61.87
N PHE A 5 -22.35 -53.77 -61.57
CA PHE A 5 -22.99 -53.90 -60.26
C PHE A 5 -23.71 -55.24 -60.09
N VAL A 6 -24.24 -55.82 -61.17
CA VAL A 6 -24.87 -57.15 -61.14
C VAL A 6 -23.81 -58.24 -60.97
N ASP A 7 -22.70 -58.15 -61.70
CA ASP A 7 -21.57 -59.08 -61.57
C ASP A 7 -20.90 -58.96 -60.20
N LEU A 8 -20.71 -57.73 -59.71
CA LEU A 8 -20.19 -57.47 -58.37
C LEU A 8 -21.13 -58.04 -57.29
N TRP A 9 -22.45 -57.90 -57.45
CA TRP A 9 -23.43 -58.46 -56.51
C TRP A 9 -23.48 -59.99 -56.55
N GLN A 10 -23.34 -60.61 -57.73
CA GLN A 10 -23.24 -62.06 -57.85
C GLN A 10 -21.94 -62.60 -57.24
N ILE A 11 -20.81 -61.91 -57.43
CA ILE A 11 -19.52 -62.26 -56.81
C ILE A 11 -19.61 -62.12 -55.28
N ILE A 12 -20.16 -61.01 -54.79
CA ILE A 12 -20.39 -60.79 -53.36
C ILE A 12 -21.30 -61.86 -52.80
N ARG A 13 -22.43 -62.19 -53.45
CA ARG A 13 -23.37 -63.22 -52.98
C ARG A 13 -22.79 -64.64 -53.05
N LYS A 14 -21.94 -64.95 -54.03
CA LYS A 14 -21.28 -66.25 -54.16
C LYS A 14 -20.16 -66.44 -53.14
N HIS A 15 -19.47 -65.35 -52.78
CA HIS A 15 -18.30 -65.38 -51.89
C HIS A 15 -18.54 -64.65 -50.55
N TYR A 16 -19.78 -64.32 -50.16
CA TYR A 16 -20.05 -63.48 -48.98
C TYR A 16 -19.49 -64.08 -47.70
N LYS A 17 -19.55 -65.41 -47.54
CA LYS A 17 -18.95 -66.10 -46.39
C LYS A 17 -17.43 -65.92 -46.35
N PHE A 18 -16.77 -65.95 -47.51
CA PHE A 18 -15.33 -65.72 -47.63
C PHE A 18 -14.97 -64.26 -47.40
N LEU A 19 -15.76 -63.30 -47.92
CA LEU A 19 -15.57 -61.87 -47.72
C LEU A 19 -15.81 -61.44 -46.27
N ILE A 20 -16.81 -62.01 -45.59
CA ILE A 20 -17.04 -61.77 -44.16
C ILE A 20 -15.91 -62.39 -43.34
N SER A 21 -15.49 -63.62 -43.66
CA SER A 21 -14.37 -64.26 -42.97
C SER A 21 -13.06 -63.49 -43.15
N SER A 22 -12.75 -62.99 -44.35
CA SER A 22 -11.56 -62.20 -44.59
C SER A 22 -11.62 -60.84 -43.89
N LEU A 23 -12.79 -60.19 -43.88
CA LEU A 23 -13.00 -58.95 -43.13
C LEU A 23 -12.81 -59.18 -41.61
N LEU A 24 -13.37 -60.25 -41.05
CA LEU A 24 -13.20 -60.60 -39.63
C LEU A 24 -11.74 -60.90 -39.29
N ILE A 25 -11.00 -61.57 -40.17
CA ILE A 25 -9.55 -61.81 -40.00
C ILE A 25 -8.78 -60.50 -40.04
N VAL A 26 -9.08 -59.59 -40.96
CA VAL A 26 -8.43 -58.28 -41.06
C VAL A 26 -8.73 -57.42 -39.83
N VAL A 27 -9.99 -57.37 -39.39
CA VAL A 27 -10.39 -56.64 -38.18
C VAL A 27 -9.74 -57.27 -36.94
N GLY A 28 -9.72 -58.60 -36.82
CA GLY A 28 -9.04 -59.30 -35.74
C GLY A 28 -7.53 -59.02 -35.71
N ALA A 29 -6.87 -59.05 -36.88
CA ALA A 29 -5.46 -58.72 -37.02
C ALA A 29 -5.16 -57.26 -36.65
N LEU A 30 -6.03 -56.31 -37.00
CA LEU A 30 -5.91 -54.90 -36.61
C LEU A 30 -6.08 -54.72 -35.09
N ILE A 31 -7.03 -55.43 -34.47
CA ILE A 31 -7.21 -55.41 -33.00
C ILE A 31 -5.99 -56.00 -32.30
N ILE A 32 -5.46 -57.12 -32.79
CA ILE A 32 -4.25 -57.73 -32.23
C ILE A 32 -3.04 -56.82 -32.44
N TYR A 33 -2.89 -56.22 -33.62
CA TYR A 33 -1.86 -55.23 -33.90
C TYR A 33 -1.97 -54.03 -32.95
N ASP A 34 -3.17 -53.48 -32.72
CA ASP A 34 -3.37 -52.37 -31.79
C ASP A 34 -3.06 -52.78 -30.35
N LEU A 35 -3.46 -53.97 -29.91
CA LEU A 35 -3.15 -54.46 -28.56
C LEU A 35 -1.65 -54.69 -28.35
N VAL A 36 -0.96 -55.30 -29.33
CA VAL A 36 0.49 -55.51 -29.30
C VAL A 36 1.23 -54.18 -29.39
N PHE A 37 0.78 -53.27 -30.26
CA PHE A 37 1.35 -51.93 -30.39
C PHE A 37 1.14 -51.11 -29.12
N TYR A 38 -0.05 -51.15 -28.51
CA TYR A 38 -0.35 -50.49 -27.25
C TYR A 38 0.55 -51.03 -26.12
N THR A 39 0.64 -52.34 -25.95
CA THR A 39 1.45 -52.97 -24.90
C THR A 39 2.96 -52.81 -25.11
N THR A 40 3.44 -52.69 -26.34
CA THR A 40 4.87 -52.44 -26.62
C THR A 40 5.23 -50.95 -26.59
N SER A 41 4.33 -50.07 -27.03
CA SER A 41 4.56 -48.62 -27.16
C SER A 41 4.35 -47.84 -25.87
N VAL A 42 3.41 -48.27 -25.02
CA VAL A 42 3.10 -47.59 -23.75
C VAL A 42 4.18 -47.80 -22.69
N TYR A 43 4.97 -48.88 -22.79
CA TYR A 43 5.98 -49.23 -21.78
C TYR A 43 7.43 -49.02 -22.24
N ALA A 44 7.69 -48.74 -23.52
CA ALA A 44 9.03 -48.55 -24.07
C ALA A 44 9.37 -47.07 -24.33
N PRO A 45 10.32 -46.46 -23.61
CA PRO A 45 10.77 -45.08 -23.85
C PRO A 45 11.30 -44.82 -25.27
N LYS A 46 11.78 -45.87 -25.96
CA LYS A 46 12.33 -45.78 -27.31
C LYS A 46 11.24 -45.46 -28.35
N THR A 47 10.01 -45.93 -28.17
CA THR A 47 8.91 -45.69 -29.11
C THR A 47 8.44 -44.24 -29.05
N CYS A 48 8.35 -43.66 -27.85
CA CYS A 48 8.03 -42.23 -27.69
C CYS A 48 9.08 -41.32 -28.34
N ALA A 49 10.36 -41.72 -28.33
CA ALA A 49 11.46 -40.99 -28.97
C ALA A 49 11.38 -40.97 -30.51
N VAL A 50 10.57 -41.84 -31.13
CA VAL A 50 10.33 -41.84 -32.58
C VAL A 50 9.42 -40.69 -32.98
N CYS A 51 8.39 -40.38 -32.18
CA CYS A 51 7.43 -39.31 -32.47
C CYS A 51 7.84 -37.95 -31.85
N HIS A 52 8.50 -37.94 -30.69
CA HIS A 52 9.02 -36.72 -30.09
C HIS A 52 10.36 -36.33 -30.74
N TYR A 53 10.25 -35.55 -31.83
CA TYR A 53 11.32 -35.18 -32.78
C TYR A 53 12.50 -34.38 -32.21
N GLU A 54 12.55 -34.12 -30.90
CA GLU A 54 13.70 -33.49 -30.23
C GLU A 54 14.28 -34.44 -29.17
N LYS A 55 15.44 -35.04 -29.48
CA LYS A 55 16.24 -35.84 -28.52
C LYS A 55 16.49 -35.10 -27.19
N SER A 56 16.32 -33.78 -27.16
CA SER A 56 16.42 -32.90 -25.99
C SER A 56 15.42 -33.25 -24.87
N LEU A 57 14.17 -33.64 -25.18
CA LEU A 57 13.11 -33.84 -24.18
C LEU A 57 13.32 -35.13 -23.40
N VAL A 58 13.59 -36.24 -24.11
CA VAL A 58 13.91 -37.53 -23.50
C VAL A 58 15.20 -37.46 -22.69
N ASN A 59 16.22 -36.73 -23.17
CA ASN A 59 17.45 -36.51 -22.42
C ASN A 59 17.24 -35.69 -21.14
N ARG A 60 16.39 -34.66 -21.18
CA ARG A 60 16.01 -33.89 -19.98
C ARG A 60 15.23 -34.74 -18.98
N TRP A 61 14.41 -35.68 -19.44
CA TRP A 61 13.73 -36.65 -18.56
C TRP A 61 14.74 -37.59 -17.90
N ARG A 62 15.68 -38.15 -18.66
CA ARG A 62 16.77 -38.99 -18.14
C ARG A 62 17.61 -38.29 -17.07
N ASN A 63 17.80 -36.98 -17.21
CA ASN A 63 18.57 -36.16 -16.27
C ASN A 63 17.69 -35.51 -15.17
N SER A 64 16.41 -35.87 -15.08
CA SER A 64 15.49 -35.36 -14.05
C SER A 64 15.36 -36.33 -12.87
N TYR A 65 14.75 -35.84 -11.79
CA TYR A 65 14.35 -36.67 -10.65
C TYR A 65 13.32 -37.76 -11.01
N HIS A 66 12.69 -37.69 -12.19
CA HIS A 66 11.68 -38.63 -12.66
C HIS A 66 12.21 -39.67 -13.66
N SER A 67 13.53 -39.79 -13.83
CA SER A 67 14.14 -40.72 -14.78
C SER A 67 13.81 -42.21 -14.54
N GLY A 68 13.37 -42.57 -13.34
CA GLY A 68 12.88 -43.91 -12.99
C GLY A 68 11.39 -44.15 -13.26
N VAL A 69 10.64 -43.15 -13.75
CA VAL A 69 9.18 -43.22 -13.98
C VAL A 69 8.90 -43.32 -15.48
N SER A 70 8.19 -44.37 -15.91
CA SER A 70 7.81 -44.54 -17.32
C SER A 70 6.91 -43.40 -17.81
N CYS A 71 7.05 -43.01 -19.08
CA CYS A 71 6.32 -41.88 -19.67
C CYS A 71 4.78 -42.03 -19.52
N SER A 72 4.27 -43.26 -19.65
CA SER A 72 2.86 -43.62 -19.51
C SER A 72 2.27 -43.48 -18.11
N LYS A 73 3.10 -43.38 -17.06
CA LYS A 73 2.60 -43.08 -15.72
C LYS A 73 2.18 -41.61 -15.57
N CYS A 74 2.77 -40.73 -16.39
CA CYS A 74 2.48 -39.30 -16.40
C CYS A 74 1.49 -38.93 -17.52
N HIS A 75 1.72 -39.46 -18.72
CA HIS A 75 0.89 -39.24 -19.90
C HIS A 75 -0.20 -40.29 -20.03
N ASP A 76 -1.45 -39.83 -20.06
CA ASP A 76 -2.62 -40.70 -20.08
C ASP A 76 -3.14 -40.91 -21.50
N TYR A 77 -2.79 -42.05 -22.10
CA TYR A 77 -3.20 -42.40 -23.46
C TYR A 77 -4.45 -43.28 -23.43
N LYS A 78 -5.58 -42.75 -23.91
CA LYS A 78 -6.83 -43.51 -24.06
C LYS A 78 -6.69 -44.63 -25.11
N PRO A 79 -7.39 -45.78 -24.97
CA PRO A 79 -7.45 -46.81 -26.00
C PRO A 79 -7.83 -46.20 -27.37
N GLY A 80 -7.13 -46.60 -28.44
CA GLY A 80 -7.32 -46.06 -29.79
C GLY A 80 -6.68 -44.69 -30.06
N PHE A 81 -6.04 -44.03 -29.08
CA PHE A 81 -5.34 -42.75 -29.28
C PHE A 81 -4.28 -42.85 -30.38
N PHE A 82 -3.40 -43.84 -30.31
CA PHE A 82 -2.33 -44.03 -31.28
C PHE A 82 -2.85 -44.39 -32.68
N VAL A 83 -3.93 -45.19 -32.76
CA VAL A 83 -4.60 -45.50 -34.03
C VAL A 83 -5.14 -44.24 -34.67
N ASN A 84 -5.83 -43.39 -33.91
CA ASN A 84 -6.38 -42.12 -34.39
C ASN A 84 -5.28 -41.16 -34.87
N VAL A 85 -4.21 -40.99 -34.08
CA VAL A 85 -3.08 -40.14 -34.46
C VAL A 85 -2.39 -40.66 -35.72
N THR A 86 -2.16 -41.97 -35.80
CA THR A 86 -1.53 -42.60 -36.97
C THR A 86 -2.42 -42.47 -38.20
N TRP A 87 -3.73 -42.68 -38.07
CA TRP A 87 -4.70 -42.51 -39.15
C TRP A 87 -4.70 -41.08 -39.68
N LYS A 88 -4.84 -40.08 -38.80
CA LYS A 88 -4.80 -38.65 -39.18
C LYS A 88 -3.49 -38.26 -39.87
N TYR A 89 -2.37 -38.81 -39.41
CA TYR A 89 -1.07 -38.59 -40.03
C TYR A 89 -1.02 -39.20 -41.45
N LEU A 90 -1.50 -40.44 -41.62
CA LEU A 90 -1.50 -41.13 -42.91
C LEU A 90 -2.49 -40.52 -43.93
N THR A 91 -3.63 -40.02 -43.47
CA THR A 91 -4.65 -39.39 -44.34
C THR A 91 -4.42 -37.91 -44.61
N GLY A 92 -3.48 -37.28 -43.90
CA GLY A 92 -3.27 -35.83 -43.94
C GLY A 92 -4.40 -35.02 -43.28
N ASP A 93 -5.34 -35.68 -42.59
CA ASP A 93 -6.50 -35.08 -41.94
C ASP A 93 -6.15 -34.60 -40.52
N TYR A 94 -5.25 -33.61 -40.44
CA TYR A 94 -4.89 -32.96 -39.18
C TYR A 94 -4.97 -31.44 -39.30
N SER A 95 -5.79 -30.82 -38.45
CA SER A 95 -5.94 -29.36 -38.36
C SER A 95 -5.05 -28.71 -37.30
N MET A 96 -4.43 -29.53 -36.44
CA MET A 96 -3.64 -29.09 -35.29
C MET A 96 -2.50 -30.07 -34.94
N HIS A 97 -1.43 -29.54 -34.37
CA HIS A 97 -0.35 -30.36 -33.78
C HIS A 97 -0.83 -31.06 -32.51
N VAL A 98 -0.52 -32.35 -32.35
CA VAL A 98 -0.89 -33.15 -31.18
C VAL A 98 0.01 -32.78 -29.99
N ASN A 99 -0.58 -32.33 -28.89
CA ASN A 99 0.12 -32.06 -27.64
C ASN A 99 -0.23 -33.13 -26.60
N PRO A 100 0.76 -33.84 -26.00
CA PRO A 100 0.46 -34.84 -24.99
C PRO A 100 0.07 -34.17 -23.66
N GLU A 101 -1.10 -34.52 -23.14
CA GLU A 101 -1.62 -33.98 -21.87
C GLU A 101 -0.98 -34.67 -20.65
N ILE A 102 -0.86 -33.93 -19.54
CA ILE A 102 -0.39 -34.44 -18.24
C ILE A 102 -1.41 -34.01 -17.18
N ASN A 103 -2.32 -34.92 -16.86
CA ASN A 103 -3.35 -34.65 -15.88
C ASN A 103 -2.76 -34.59 -14.46
N ASP A 104 -3.24 -33.65 -13.63
CA ASP A 104 -2.79 -33.50 -12.24
C ASP A 104 -2.94 -34.80 -11.44
N ARG A 105 -3.98 -35.59 -11.74
CA ARG A 105 -4.21 -36.90 -11.12
C ARG A 105 -3.02 -37.86 -11.29
N SER A 106 -2.31 -37.78 -12.41
CA SER A 106 -1.14 -38.61 -12.68
C SER A 106 0.01 -38.23 -11.75
N CYS A 107 0.20 -36.94 -11.49
CA CYS A 107 1.17 -36.43 -10.53
C CYS A 107 0.79 -36.84 -9.09
N LEU A 108 -0.48 -36.64 -8.72
CA LEU A 108 -0.96 -36.88 -7.34
C LEU A 108 -0.98 -38.36 -6.96
N LYS A 109 -1.04 -39.29 -7.92
CA LYS A 109 -0.89 -40.73 -7.63
C LYS A 109 0.44 -41.07 -6.94
N CYS A 110 1.52 -40.37 -7.28
CA CYS A 110 2.85 -40.60 -6.70
C CYS A 110 3.18 -39.61 -5.58
N HIS A 111 2.70 -38.37 -5.66
CA HIS A 111 3.01 -37.32 -4.68
C HIS A 111 2.00 -37.19 -3.53
N GLY A 112 0.80 -37.77 -3.66
CA GLY A 112 -0.31 -37.61 -2.71
C GLY A 112 -0.96 -36.23 -2.77
N GLU A 113 -2.16 -36.08 -2.21
CA GLU A 113 -2.84 -34.77 -2.16
C GLU A 113 -2.31 -33.86 -1.05
N GLU A 114 -1.63 -34.42 -0.04
CA GLU A 114 -1.12 -33.67 1.11
C GLU A 114 -0.10 -32.61 0.73
N ILE A 115 0.65 -32.80 -0.37
CA ILE A 115 1.59 -31.79 -0.88
C ILE A 115 0.89 -30.48 -1.29
N LEU A 116 -0.40 -30.53 -1.64
CA LEU A 116 -1.17 -29.35 -2.01
C LEU A 116 -1.54 -28.49 -0.79
N LYS A 117 -1.54 -29.05 0.42
CA LYS A 117 -1.87 -28.33 1.66
C LYS A 117 -0.64 -27.66 2.30
N GLN A 118 0.57 -27.98 1.83
CA GLN A 118 1.81 -27.50 2.43
C GLN A 118 2.22 -26.13 1.90
N LYS A 119 2.63 -25.24 2.82
CA LYS A 119 3.33 -23.99 2.49
C LYS A 119 4.81 -24.27 2.43
N ILE A 120 5.42 -24.02 1.28
CA ILE A 120 6.83 -24.30 1.04
C ILE A 120 7.64 -23.01 0.91
N THR A 121 8.94 -23.11 1.17
CA THR A 121 9.89 -22.03 0.85
C THR A 121 10.67 -22.41 -0.39
N TYR A 122 10.38 -21.73 -1.49
CA TYR A 122 11.09 -21.86 -2.76
C TYR A 122 12.26 -20.86 -2.80
N LYS A 123 13.41 -21.25 -3.38
CA LYS A 123 14.62 -20.41 -3.54
C LYS A 123 14.90 -19.47 -2.36
N GLU A 124 15.39 -20.05 -1.26
CA GLU A 124 15.76 -19.44 0.05
C GLU A 124 14.69 -18.60 0.76
N ASN A 125 13.91 -17.76 0.06
CA ASN A 125 13.08 -16.71 0.63
C ASN A 125 11.69 -16.57 0.00
N ILE A 126 11.35 -17.30 -1.07
CA ILE A 126 10.01 -17.22 -1.69
C ILE A 126 9.05 -18.11 -0.93
N LYS A 127 7.99 -17.54 -0.34
CA LYS A 127 6.91 -18.32 0.28
C LYS A 127 5.88 -18.68 -0.79
N PHE A 128 5.63 -19.97 -0.98
CA PHE A 128 4.68 -20.48 -1.96
C PHE A 128 3.63 -21.39 -1.30
N ASP A 129 2.40 -21.30 -1.79
CA ASP A 129 1.23 -22.01 -1.26
C ASP A 129 0.41 -22.58 -2.42
N HIS A 130 0.40 -23.91 -2.56
CA HIS A 130 -0.34 -24.60 -3.61
C HIS A 130 -1.87 -24.42 -3.49
N THR A 131 -2.40 -24.21 -2.28
CA THR A 131 -3.85 -24.01 -2.07
C THR A 131 -4.36 -22.71 -2.69
N LEU A 132 -3.48 -21.70 -2.81
CA LEU A 132 -3.83 -20.41 -3.42
C LEU A 132 -3.70 -20.43 -4.94
N HIS A 133 -2.85 -21.30 -5.48
CA HIS A 133 -2.52 -21.31 -6.91
C HIS A 133 -3.24 -22.41 -7.70
N VAL A 134 -3.34 -23.62 -7.15
CA VAL A 134 -3.91 -24.78 -7.87
C VAL A 134 -5.39 -24.99 -7.52
N ASN A 135 -5.78 -24.77 -6.25
CA ASN A 135 -7.15 -25.05 -5.79
C ASN A 135 -8.14 -23.90 -6.05
N ARG A 136 -7.69 -22.79 -6.64
CA ARG A 136 -8.51 -21.61 -6.92
C ARG A 136 -8.28 -21.13 -8.35
N LEU A 137 -9.28 -20.46 -8.90
CA LEU A 137 -9.11 -19.76 -10.17
C LEU A 137 -8.23 -18.52 -9.95
N ALA A 138 -7.05 -18.52 -10.56
CA ALA A 138 -6.16 -17.37 -10.59
C ALA A 138 -6.49 -16.54 -11.84
N ARG A 139 -7.07 -15.35 -11.66
CA ARG A 139 -7.53 -14.49 -12.77
C ARG A 139 -8.46 -15.21 -13.76
N ASN A 140 -9.40 -16.02 -13.24
CA ASN A 140 -10.31 -16.89 -14.00
C ASN A 140 -9.63 -18.04 -14.77
N ILE A 141 -8.36 -18.37 -14.44
CA ILE A 141 -7.63 -19.48 -15.02
C ILE A 141 -7.47 -20.56 -13.96
N LYS A 142 -7.84 -21.81 -14.28
CA LYS A 142 -7.49 -22.96 -13.46
C LYS A 142 -6.05 -23.35 -13.77
N LEU A 143 -5.18 -23.31 -12.77
CA LEU A 143 -3.79 -23.74 -12.91
C LEU A 143 -3.67 -25.25 -12.62
N HIS A 144 -2.70 -25.86 -13.27
CA HIS A 144 -2.34 -27.26 -13.17
C HIS A 144 -0.91 -27.41 -12.64
N CYS A 145 -0.51 -28.61 -12.22
CA CYS A 145 0.86 -28.89 -11.83
C CYS A 145 1.84 -28.49 -12.94
N SER A 146 1.49 -28.81 -14.19
CA SER A 146 2.27 -28.48 -15.40
C SER A 146 2.31 -26.98 -15.73
N SER A 147 1.45 -26.14 -15.14
CA SER A 147 1.51 -24.69 -15.35
C SER A 147 2.82 -24.10 -14.80
N CYS A 148 3.27 -24.60 -13.64
CA CYS A 148 4.49 -24.16 -12.98
C CYS A 148 5.65 -25.15 -13.16
N HIS A 149 5.38 -26.45 -13.07
CA HIS A 149 6.37 -27.53 -13.26
C HIS A 149 6.43 -27.91 -14.73
N ASN A 150 7.19 -27.15 -15.51
CA ASN A 150 7.10 -27.20 -16.97
C ASN A 150 8.44 -27.47 -17.66
N PHE A 151 8.35 -27.79 -18.95
CA PHE A 151 9.49 -28.25 -19.74
C PHE A 151 10.24 -27.11 -20.42
N SER A 152 9.78 -25.87 -20.30
CA SER A 152 10.34 -24.73 -21.02
C SER A 152 11.66 -24.20 -20.45
N THR A 153 12.20 -24.80 -19.39
CA THR A 153 13.52 -24.43 -18.83
C THR A 153 14.63 -25.35 -19.36
N ASN A 154 15.84 -24.80 -19.55
CA ASN A 154 17.05 -25.55 -19.93
C ASN A 154 17.57 -26.50 -18.83
N GLN A 155 16.83 -26.70 -17.74
CA GLN A 155 17.33 -27.37 -16.53
C GLN A 155 16.94 -28.85 -16.49
N SER A 156 15.67 -29.19 -16.34
CA SER A 156 15.22 -30.59 -16.20
C SER A 156 13.78 -30.78 -16.66
N HIS A 157 13.39 -32.02 -16.95
CA HIS A 157 12.00 -32.37 -17.26
C HIS A 157 11.15 -32.21 -15.98
N LEU A 158 10.20 -31.26 -15.99
CA LEU A 158 9.33 -30.87 -14.86
C LEU A 158 10.00 -30.09 -13.72
N SER A 159 10.83 -29.08 -14.03
CA SER A 159 11.26 -28.09 -13.02
C SER A 159 10.32 -26.88 -12.93
N VAL A 160 10.33 -26.22 -11.77
CA VAL A 160 9.58 -24.97 -11.57
C VAL A 160 10.19 -23.87 -12.44
N ASN A 161 9.35 -23.22 -13.26
CA ASN A 161 9.77 -22.11 -14.10
C ASN A 161 9.39 -20.76 -13.48
N ASP A 162 10.39 -20.01 -13.02
CA ASP A 162 10.20 -18.70 -12.36
C ASP A 162 9.46 -17.70 -13.26
N GLN A 163 9.62 -17.80 -14.58
CA GLN A 163 8.97 -16.88 -15.52
C GLN A 163 7.45 -17.01 -15.48
N THR A 164 6.89 -18.17 -15.13
CA THR A 164 5.44 -18.33 -14.92
C THR A 164 4.96 -17.44 -13.77
N CYS A 165 5.75 -17.36 -12.69
CA CYS A 165 5.43 -16.49 -11.55
C CYS A 165 5.45 -15.02 -12.01
N PHE A 166 6.51 -14.62 -12.70
CA PHE A 166 6.67 -13.23 -13.14
C PHE A 166 5.59 -12.81 -14.13
N LEU A 167 5.21 -13.68 -15.07
CA LEU A 167 4.07 -13.45 -15.96
C LEU A 167 2.80 -13.13 -15.18
N CYS A 168 2.39 -14.00 -14.25
CA CYS A 168 1.13 -13.77 -13.55
C CYS A 168 1.16 -12.53 -12.64
N HIS A 169 2.28 -12.31 -11.95
CA HIS A 169 2.37 -11.29 -10.89
C HIS A 169 2.81 -9.90 -11.39
N PHE A 170 3.44 -9.79 -12.57
CA PHE A 170 3.83 -8.51 -13.19
C PHE A 170 3.06 -8.15 -14.47
N GLN A 171 2.38 -9.08 -15.13
CA GLN A 171 1.62 -8.73 -16.34
C GLN A 171 0.38 -7.89 -16.00
N GLY A 172 0.32 -6.69 -16.59
CA GLY A 172 -0.78 -5.75 -16.45
C GLY A 172 -0.78 -4.94 -15.14
N VAL A 173 0.32 -4.95 -14.37
CA VAL A 173 0.50 -4.08 -13.19
C VAL A 173 1.40 -2.89 -13.54
N ALA A 174 1.29 -1.79 -12.79
CA ALA A 174 2.10 -0.60 -13.02
C ALA A 174 3.60 -0.87 -12.72
N LYS A 175 4.48 -0.07 -13.32
CA LYS A 175 5.94 -0.15 -13.07
C LYS A 175 6.26 -0.06 -11.58
N GLY A 176 7.20 -0.89 -11.13
CA GLY A 176 7.61 -0.99 -9.73
C GLY A 176 6.62 -1.73 -8.81
N GLN A 177 5.50 -2.25 -9.35
CA GLN A 177 4.49 -2.97 -8.58
C GLN A 177 4.47 -4.46 -8.93
N ALA A 178 3.87 -5.25 -8.04
CA ALA A 178 3.55 -6.66 -8.25
C ALA A 178 2.15 -6.92 -7.68
N PHE A 179 1.40 -7.84 -8.27
CA PHE A 179 0.11 -8.30 -7.73
C PHE A 179 0.33 -9.50 -6.78
N PRO A 180 -0.36 -9.62 -5.63
CA PRO A 180 -1.14 -8.57 -4.96
C PRO A 180 -0.25 -7.54 -4.24
N GLY A 181 1.07 -7.77 -4.17
CA GLY A 181 2.05 -6.83 -3.61
C GLY A 181 3.43 -7.46 -3.52
N CYS A 182 4.49 -6.66 -3.44
CA CYS A 182 5.89 -7.13 -3.37
C CYS A 182 6.15 -8.14 -2.22
N PRO A 183 5.59 -7.98 -1.00
CA PRO A 183 5.83 -8.93 0.09
C PRO A 183 5.18 -10.30 -0.10
N SER A 184 4.34 -10.49 -1.13
CA SER A 184 3.65 -11.77 -1.36
C SER A 184 4.61 -12.92 -1.65
N CYS A 185 5.71 -12.65 -2.36
CA CYS A 185 6.73 -13.65 -2.69
C CYS A 185 7.84 -13.69 -1.63
N HIS A 186 8.54 -12.58 -1.40
CA HIS A 186 9.77 -12.54 -0.59
C HIS A 186 9.60 -11.96 0.84
N GLY A 187 8.37 -11.57 1.23
CA GLY A 187 8.13 -10.87 2.48
C GLY A 187 8.80 -9.49 2.55
N THR A 188 8.73 -8.82 3.71
CA THR A 188 9.45 -7.56 3.93
C THR A 188 10.91 -7.86 4.32
N PRO A 189 11.90 -7.20 3.68
CA PRO A 189 13.31 -7.35 4.06
C PRO A 189 13.51 -7.06 5.56
N LYS A 190 14.06 -8.04 6.29
CA LYS A 190 14.32 -7.92 7.74
C LYS A 190 15.76 -7.54 8.08
N LYS A 191 16.68 -7.76 7.13
CA LYS A 191 18.10 -7.51 7.31
C LYS A 191 18.39 -6.03 7.03
N ILE A 192 19.23 -5.44 7.88
CA ILE A 192 19.84 -4.14 7.61
C ILE A 192 20.84 -4.36 6.48
N ILE A 193 20.65 -3.67 5.36
CA ILE A 193 21.52 -3.81 4.20
C ILE A 193 22.64 -2.79 4.33
N ARG A 194 23.87 -3.24 4.06
CA ARG A 194 25.00 -2.36 3.82
C ARG A 194 25.30 -2.33 2.34
N HIS A 195 25.16 -1.17 1.71
CA HIS A 195 25.43 -1.01 0.29
C HIS A 195 26.28 0.24 0.08
N GLU A 196 27.42 0.10 -0.61
CA GLU A 196 28.37 1.20 -0.89
C GLU A 196 28.74 2.08 0.32
N GLY A 197 28.84 1.49 1.51
CA GLY A 197 29.19 2.19 2.74
C GLY A 197 28.00 2.78 3.52
N PHE A 198 26.77 2.67 3.00
CA PHE A 198 25.55 3.14 3.67
C PHE A 198 24.87 2.02 4.44
N VAL A 199 24.27 2.36 5.58
CA VAL A 199 23.40 1.45 6.35
C VAL A 199 21.93 1.77 6.04
N PHE A 200 21.16 0.78 5.59
CA PHE A 200 19.75 0.95 5.25
C PHE A 200 18.84 -0.10 5.91
N ASP A 201 17.86 0.35 6.70
CA ASP A 201 16.86 -0.51 7.34
C ASP A 201 15.46 -0.27 6.77
N HIS A 202 15.04 -1.16 5.86
CA HIS A 202 13.71 -1.15 5.22
C HIS A 202 12.55 -1.03 6.23
N ARG A 203 12.70 -1.59 7.44
CA ARG A 203 11.61 -1.59 8.44
C ARG A 203 11.22 -0.18 8.85
N THR A 204 12.18 0.73 8.89
CA THR A 204 11.93 2.12 9.28
C THR A 204 11.09 2.84 8.22
N TYR A 205 11.39 2.60 6.95
CA TYR A 205 10.69 3.21 5.82
C TYR A 205 9.29 2.62 5.65
N VAL A 206 9.14 1.29 5.74
CA VAL A 206 7.82 0.63 5.69
C VAL A 206 6.92 1.08 6.84
N LYS A 207 7.45 1.20 8.07
CA LYS A 207 6.69 1.76 9.22
C LYS A 207 6.29 3.22 9.03
N ALA A 208 7.04 3.97 8.22
CA ALA A 208 6.71 5.35 7.87
C ALA A 208 5.64 5.44 6.76
N GLY A 209 5.18 4.31 6.22
CA GLY A 209 4.17 4.25 5.16
C GLY A 209 4.74 4.37 3.74
N ILE A 210 6.06 4.22 3.58
CA ILE A 210 6.76 4.32 2.29
C ILE A 210 6.59 2.99 1.54
N THR A 211 6.13 3.05 0.30
CA THR A 211 5.89 1.87 -0.53
C THR A 211 7.14 1.45 -1.31
N CYS A 212 7.24 0.18 -1.67
CA CYS A 212 8.45 -0.36 -2.33
C CYS A 212 8.77 0.37 -3.65
N ASN A 213 7.75 0.71 -4.44
CA ASN A 213 7.88 1.37 -5.74
C ASN A 213 8.32 2.84 -5.66
N GLU A 214 8.33 3.46 -4.46
CA GLU A 214 8.93 4.78 -4.27
C GLU A 214 10.46 4.74 -4.32
N CYS A 215 11.06 3.57 -4.16
CA CYS A 215 12.52 3.36 -4.28
C CYS A 215 12.88 2.40 -5.42
N HIS A 216 12.12 1.31 -5.57
CA HIS A 216 12.29 0.29 -6.61
C HIS A 216 11.42 0.61 -7.83
N VAL A 217 11.87 1.58 -8.62
CA VAL A 217 11.08 2.17 -9.71
C VAL A 217 10.89 1.18 -10.86
N ASN A 218 11.90 0.37 -11.16
CA ASN A 218 11.80 -0.72 -12.13
C ASN A 218 12.36 -2.02 -11.53
N VAL A 219 11.48 -3.02 -11.41
CA VAL A 219 11.80 -4.35 -10.86
C VAL A 219 11.50 -5.48 -11.84
N ALA A 220 10.82 -5.19 -12.94
CA ALA A 220 10.53 -6.15 -13.99
C ALA A 220 10.75 -5.56 -15.38
N GLU A 221 11.25 -6.38 -16.29
CA GLU A 221 11.47 -6.05 -17.71
C GLU A 221 10.74 -7.07 -18.59
N GLY A 222 10.04 -6.58 -19.61
CA GLY A 222 9.10 -7.36 -20.41
C GLY A 222 7.65 -7.13 -19.97
N ASP A 223 6.72 -7.44 -20.86
CA ASP A 223 5.28 -7.17 -20.71
C ASP A 223 4.40 -8.42 -20.83
N GLY A 224 5.00 -9.57 -21.14
CA GLY A 224 4.28 -10.83 -21.32
C GLY A 224 3.28 -10.82 -22.48
N HIS A 225 3.44 -9.97 -23.51
CA HIS A 225 2.48 -9.94 -24.61
C HIS A 225 2.50 -11.22 -25.46
N VAL A 226 1.37 -11.55 -26.09
CA VAL A 226 1.24 -12.65 -27.04
C VAL A 226 1.23 -12.10 -28.47
N LYS A 227 2.15 -12.58 -29.32
CA LYS A 227 2.17 -12.20 -30.74
C LYS A 227 1.20 -13.08 -31.53
N LYS A 228 0.44 -12.50 -32.48
CA LYS A 228 -0.52 -13.25 -33.32
C LYS A 228 0.12 -14.43 -34.07
N GLN A 229 1.39 -14.29 -34.47
CA GLN A 229 2.15 -15.34 -35.16
C GLN A 229 2.32 -16.59 -34.29
N THR A 230 2.33 -16.45 -32.96
CA THR A 230 2.50 -17.57 -32.03
C THR A 230 1.39 -18.61 -32.16
N CYS A 231 0.16 -18.20 -32.52
CA CYS A 231 -0.97 -19.11 -32.71
C CYS A 231 -0.70 -20.13 -33.82
N ARG A 232 0.08 -19.75 -34.85
CA ARG A 232 0.42 -20.61 -36.00
C ARG A 232 1.36 -21.76 -35.66
N LYS A 233 1.93 -21.77 -34.45
CA LYS A 233 2.70 -22.93 -33.96
C LYS A 233 1.83 -24.18 -33.84
N CYS A 234 0.53 -24.01 -33.56
CA CYS A 234 -0.39 -25.12 -33.35
C CYS A 234 -1.59 -25.10 -34.30
N HIS A 235 -2.09 -23.91 -34.65
CA HIS A 235 -3.27 -23.72 -35.50
C HIS A 235 -2.87 -23.51 -36.97
N ILE A 236 -3.27 -24.44 -37.84
CA ILE A 236 -3.00 -24.38 -39.30
C ILE A 236 -3.96 -23.39 -39.99
N GLU A 237 -5.21 -23.28 -39.51
CA GLU A 237 -6.25 -22.36 -40.03
C GLU A 237 -6.46 -21.10 -39.17
N ARG A 238 -7.18 -20.09 -39.71
CA ARG A 238 -7.49 -18.83 -39.01
C ARG A 238 -8.67 -19.00 -38.05
N THR A 239 -8.40 -19.08 -36.75
CA THR A 239 -9.42 -19.14 -35.70
C THR A 239 -10.05 -17.76 -35.39
N ALA A 240 -11.37 -17.64 -35.27
CA ALA A 240 -12.07 -16.35 -35.21
C ALA A 240 -11.97 -15.57 -33.87
N GLN A 241 -11.42 -16.14 -32.79
CA GLN A 241 -11.54 -15.61 -31.42
C GLN A 241 -10.21 -15.17 -30.77
N PHE A 242 -9.30 -14.56 -31.54
CA PHE A 242 -7.97 -14.15 -31.04
C PHE A 242 -7.98 -13.06 -29.95
N ASN A 243 -9.06 -12.29 -29.81
CA ASN A 243 -9.11 -11.12 -28.94
C ASN A 243 -9.82 -11.37 -27.59
N ASP A 244 -10.15 -12.64 -27.28
CA ASP A 244 -10.77 -13.01 -26.01
C ASP A 244 -9.78 -13.83 -25.14
N PRO A 245 -9.05 -13.18 -24.23
CA PRO A 245 -8.11 -13.88 -23.34
C PRO A 245 -8.79 -14.89 -22.42
N ALA A 246 -10.04 -14.67 -22.01
CA ALA A 246 -10.73 -15.59 -21.11
C ALA A 246 -11.05 -16.90 -21.83
N PHE A 247 -11.59 -16.80 -23.05
CA PHE A 247 -11.79 -17.96 -23.92
C PHE A 247 -10.48 -18.68 -24.23
N ILE A 248 -9.43 -17.93 -24.60
CA ILE A 248 -8.13 -18.51 -24.94
C ILE A 248 -7.54 -19.26 -23.74
N HIS A 249 -7.52 -18.68 -22.53
CA HIS A 249 -7.00 -19.35 -21.34
C HIS A 249 -7.86 -20.54 -20.92
N GLN A 250 -9.19 -20.44 -21.01
CA GLN A 250 -10.09 -21.54 -20.70
C GLN A 250 -9.81 -22.75 -21.60
N LYS A 251 -9.75 -22.52 -22.93
CA LYS A 251 -9.47 -23.60 -23.88
C LYS A 251 -8.04 -24.11 -23.81
N HIS A 252 -7.04 -23.24 -23.78
CA HIS A 252 -5.66 -23.67 -23.92
C HIS A 252 -5.04 -24.08 -22.57
N VAL A 253 -5.23 -23.29 -21.51
CA VAL A 253 -4.56 -23.52 -20.22
C VAL A 253 -5.39 -24.42 -19.31
N THR A 254 -6.68 -24.12 -19.13
CA THR A 254 -7.55 -24.85 -18.18
C THR A 254 -8.02 -26.21 -18.71
N GLU A 255 -8.41 -26.29 -19.98
CA GLU A 255 -8.89 -27.55 -20.55
C GLU A 255 -7.76 -28.41 -21.13
N ASN A 256 -6.76 -27.78 -21.77
CA ASN A 256 -5.71 -28.49 -22.52
C ASN A 256 -4.29 -28.35 -21.91
N GLN A 257 -4.14 -27.73 -20.73
CA GLN A 257 -2.89 -27.68 -19.96
C GLN A 257 -1.67 -27.11 -20.73
N ILE A 258 -1.90 -26.21 -21.70
CA ILE A 258 -0.83 -25.58 -22.48
C ILE A 258 -0.06 -24.59 -21.59
N GLU A 259 1.27 -24.68 -21.63
CA GLU A 259 2.15 -23.83 -20.82
C GLU A 259 2.08 -22.36 -21.24
N CYS A 260 2.15 -21.43 -20.27
CA CYS A 260 1.99 -20.00 -20.52
C CYS A 260 3.03 -19.45 -21.52
N LEU A 261 4.29 -19.87 -21.41
CA LEU A 261 5.42 -19.37 -22.21
C LEU A 261 5.43 -19.90 -23.65
N VAL A 262 4.55 -20.84 -23.99
CA VAL A 262 4.32 -21.21 -25.40
C VAL A 262 3.79 -20.01 -26.18
N CYS A 263 2.94 -19.21 -25.52
CA CYS A 263 2.25 -18.05 -26.08
C CYS A 263 2.87 -16.71 -25.66
N HIS A 264 3.19 -16.55 -24.37
CA HIS A 264 3.63 -15.29 -23.78
C HIS A 264 5.13 -15.06 -23.90
N THR A 265 5.55 -13.82 -24.15
CA THR A 265 6.95 -13.40 -24.00
C THR A 265 7.39 -13.48 -22.54
N PRO A 266 8.66 -13.77 -22.23
CA PRO A 266 9.11 -13.85 -20.84
C PRO A 266 9.18 -12.48 -20.17
N ILE A 267 8.85 -12.42 -18.87
CA ILE A 267 9.15 -11.27 -18.00
C ILE A 267 10.36 -11.64 -17.13
N ARG A 268 11.34 -10.74 -17.04
CA ARG A 268 12.48 -10.84 -16.13
C ARG A 268 12.23 -9.99 -14.90
N HIS A 269 12.60 -10.50 -13.71
CA HIS A 269 12.49 -9.79 -12.44
C HIS A 269 13.85 -9.73 -11.74
N GLY A 270 14.18 -8.57 -11.17
CA GLY A 270 15.41 -8.33 -10.42
C GLY A 270 15.62 -6.84 -10.10
N ASP A 271 16.78 -6.49 -9.56
CA ASP A 271 17.17 -5.10 -9.29
C ASP A 271 17.59 -4.40 -10.61
N ILE A 272 16.61 -3.93 -11.37
CA ILE A 272 16.83 -3.32 -12.70
C ILE A 272 17.14 -1.83 -12.57
N GLN A 273 16.35 -1.09 -11.76
CA GLN A 273 16.59 0.34 -11.53
C GLN A 273 16.00 0.83 -10.19
N LEU A 274 16.82 1.57 -9.43
CA LEU A 274 16.45 2.30 -8.22
C LEU A 274 16.28 3.81 -8.52
N VAL A 275 15.76 4.57 -7.57
CA VAL A 275 15.71 6.03 -7.70
C VAL A 275 17.12 6.65 -7.86
N ASN A 276 17.25 7.66 -8.73
CA ASN A 276 18.50 8.39 -8.99
C ASN A 276 19.22 8.93 -7.72
N THR A 277 18.50 9.14 -6.62
CA THR A 277 19.08 9.54 -5.32
C THR A 277 19.92 8.45 -4.67
N LEU A 278 19.60 7.19 -4.95
CA LEU A 278 20.33 6.00 -4.48
C LEU A 278 21.30 5.48 -5.54
N GLU A 279 20.95 5.61 -6.83
CA GLU A 279 21.83 5.31 -7.97
C GLU A 279 22.85 6.43 -8.24
N VAL A 280 23.53 6.97 -7.21
CA VAL A 280 24.59 7.95 -7.45
C VAL A 280 25.73 7.23 -8.18
N GLN A 281 25.63 7.20 -9.51
CA GLN A 281 26.61 6.55 -10.37
C GLN A 281 27.95 7.19 -10.09
N CYS A 282 28.88 6.35 -9.66
CA CYS A 282 30.26 6.64 -9.29
C CYS A 282 30.96 7.58 -10.27
N THR A 283 30.52 7.54 -11.53
CA THR A 283 30.98 8.32 -12.67
C THR A 283 30.77 9.83 -12.55
N SER A 284 29.89 10.30 -11.66
CA SER A 284 29.64 11.75 -11.53
C SER A 284 30.60 12.48 -10.58
N CYS A 285 31.16 11.81 -9.55
CA CYS A 285 32.02 12.41 -8.52
C CYS A 285 32.76 11.31 -7.72
N HIS A 286 34.10 11.31 -7.67
CA HIS A 286 34.90 10.33 -6.89
C HIS A 286 34.53 10.27 -5.39
N GLN A 287 34.60 9.05 -4.83
CA GLN A 287 33.66 8.50 -3.85
C GLN A 287 34.13 8.31 -2.40
N THR A 288 35.26 8.87 -1.94
CA THR A 288 35.78 8.56 -0.58
C THR A 288 35.43 9.56 0.52
N MET A 289 34.69 10.65 0.26
CA MET A 289 34.60 11.78 1.21
C MET A 289 33.19 12.25 1.61
N HIS A 290 32.11 11.54 1.26
CA HIS A 290 30.73 12.01 1.52
C HIS A 290 29.79 10.95 2.12
N GLY A 291 30.30 10.06 2.97
CA GLY A 291 29.47 9.09 3.70
C GLY A 291 28.46 9.80 4.60
N ASP A 292 28.95 10.64 5.51
CA ASP A 292 28.12 11.30 6.53
C ASP A 292 27.08 12.25 5.92
N GLU A 293 27.39 13.01 4.85
CA GLU A 293 26.39 13.89 4.22
C GLU A 293 25.25 13.12 3.56
N LYS A 294 25.57 12.02 2.87
CA LYS A 294 24.59 11.16 2.23
C LYS A 294 23.73 10.44 3.27
N GLU A 295 24.34 9.85 4.29
CA GLU A 295 23.63 9.21 5.40
C GLU A 295 22.74 10.21 6.14
N MET A 296 23.22 11.44 6.37
CA MET A 296 22.41 12.52 6.95
C MET A 296 21.19 12.82 6.07
N TYR A 297 21.37 12.97 4.75
CA TYR A 297 20.29 13.23 3.79
C TYR A 297 19.25 12.09 3.75
N MET A 298 19.72 10.84 3.75
CA MET A 298 18.92 9.62 3.85
C MET A 298 18.30 9.43 5.23
N GLY A 299 18.81 10.15 6.24
CA GLY A 299 18.40 10.08 7.62
C GLY A 299 18.73 8.75 8.30
N ALA A 300 19.82 8.10 7.90
CA ALA A 300 20.26 6.82 8.45
C ALA A 300 21.61 6.95 9.15
N GLY A 301 22.09 5.88 9.79
CA GLY A 301 23.47 5.78 10.28
C GLY A 301 23.74 6.23 11.72
N ALA A 302 22.74 6.78 12.44
CA ALA A 302 22.92 7.19 13.83
C ALA A 302 22.96 6.01 14.80
N LYS A 303 23.50 6.27 16.01
CA LYS A 303 23.43 5.33 17.13
C LYS A 303 22.24 5.63 18.01
N GLU A 304 21.49 4.59 18.36
CA GLU A 304 20.37 4.62 19.34
C GLU A 304 19.18 5.50 18.93
N ILE A 305 19.21 6.10 17.75
CA ILE A 305 18.15 6.95 17.22
C ILE A 305 17.63 6.32 15.92
N PRO A 306 16.31 6.09 15.80
CA PRO A 306 15.72 5.52 14.58
C PRO A 306 15.99 6.38 13.35
N ASP A 307 16.12 5.71 12.20
CA ASP A 307 16.29 6.41 10.93
C ASP A 307 15.10 7.35 10.66
N ARG A 308 15.40 8.52 10.11
CA ARG A 308 14.42 9.56 9.79
C ARG A 308 14.82 10.27 8.50
N PRO A 309 14.42 9.77 7.32
CA PRO A 309 14.79 10.37 6.04
C PRO A 309 14.35 11.82 5.92
N SER A 310 15.15 12.62 5.22
CA SER A 310 14.76 13.98 4.89
C SER A 310 13.55 13.97 3.95
N ARG A 311 12.73 15.03 4.02
CA ARG A 311 11.57 15.14 3.12
C ARG A 311 11.97 15.27 1.66
N MET A 312 13.12 15.89 1.38
CA MET A 312 13.66 16.03 0.04
C MET A 312 14.16 14.68 -0.50
N PHE A 313 14.77 13.85 0.34
CA PHE A 313 15.13 12.48 -0.01
C PHE A 313 13.88 11.65 -0.35
N LEU A 314 12.83 11.75 0.47
CA LEU A 314 11.55 11.07 0.18
C LEU A 314 10.88 11.57 -1.09
N ALA A 315 11.06 12.85 -1.44
CA ALA A 315 10.62 13.44 -2.70
C ALA A 315 11.59 13.15 -3.87
N GLN A 316 12.54 12.22 -3.70
CA GLN A 316 13.52 11.80 -4.71
C GLN A 316 14.38 12.93 -5.29
N VAL A 317 14.59 14.00 -4.52
CA VAL A 317 15.44 15.11 -4.97
C VAL A 317 16.91 14.65 -4.96
N SER A 318 17.51 14.57 -6.14
CA SER A 318 18.92 14.19 -6.31
C SER A 318 19.87 15.24 -5.76
N CYS A 319 21.12 14.83 -5.49
CA CYS A 319 22.19 15.75 -5.06
C CYS A 319 22.34 16.92 -6.04
N ALA A 320 22.29 16.65 -7.36
CA ALA A 320 22.41 17.65 -8.42
C ALA A 320 21.25 18.67 -8.42
N GLY A 321 20.08 18.29 -7.91
CA GLY A 321 18.93 19.18 -7.75
C GLY A 321 19.26 20.40 -6.88
N CYS A 322 20.00 20.18 -5.79
CA CYS A 322 20.48 21.24 -4.89
C CYS A 322 21.91 21.71 -5.23
N HIS A 323 22.75 20.84 -5.81
CA HIS A 323 24.15 21.08 -6.17
C HIS A 323 24.36 21.07 -7.71
N PRO A 324 23.91 22.11 -8.45
CA PRO A 324 23.87 22.10 -9.92
C PRO A 324 25.25 22.21 -10.60
N LYS A 325 26.33 22.53 -9.87
CA LYS A 325 27.70 22.54 -10.38
C LYS A 325 28.59 21.59 -9.58
N LEU A 326 28.44 20.31 -9.85
CA LEU A 326 29.39 19.28 -9.41
C LEU A 326 30.57 19.12 -10.39
N SER A 327 30.64 19.95 -11.43
CA SER A 327 31.62 19.83 -12.51
C SER A 327 33.00 20.40 -12.14
N GLY A 328 33.97 19.49 -12.09
CA GLY A 328 35.33 19.73 -12.60
C GLY A 328 36.28 20.55 -11.71
N ILE A 329 37.23 19.83 -11.12
CA ILE A 329 38.61 20.19 -10.77
C ILE A 329 39.06 21.62 -11.19
N ARG A 330 39.57 22.37 -10.20
CA ARG A 330 40.46 23.56 -10.32
C ARG A 330 39.90 24.83 -11.01
N LYS A 331 38.86 25.46 -10.46
CA LYS A 331 38.72 26.94 -10.52
C LYS A 331 38.52 27.51 -9.13
N LYS A 332 39.18 28.65 -8.83
CA LYS A 332 39.16 29.37 -7.53
C LYS A 332 37.79 29.24 -6.86
N PHE A 333 37.75 28.53 -5.73
CA PHE A 333 36.52 28.20 -5.02
C PHE A 333 35.92 29.47 -4.40
N ASN A 334 35.00 30.12 -5.11
CA ASN A 334 34.27 31.27 -4.57
C ASN A 334 33.06 30.77 -3.77
N ARG A 335 33.27 30.62 -2.45
CA ARG A 335 32.26 30.15 -1.49
C ARG A 335 30.96 30.97 -1.51
N ALA A 336 31.03 32.27 -1.77
CA ALA A 336 29.86 33.15 -1.83
C ALA A 336 29.01 32.89 -3.10
N LYS A 337 29.67 32.63 -4.24
CA LYS A 337 29.00 32.29 -5.51
C LYS A 337 28.32 30.91 -5.46
N ASP A 338 28.93 29.95 -4.76
CA ASP A 338 28.38 28.61 -4.52
C ASP A 338 27.11 28.64 -3.66
N ILE A 339 27.15 29.35 -2.52
CA ILE A 339 25.96 29.49 -1.65
C ILE A 339 24.82 30.19 -2.39
N ARG A 340 25.10 31.21 -3.20
CA ARG A 340 24.07 31.90 -4.00
C ARG A 340 23.38 30.95 -4.98
N GLN A 341 24.14 30.10 -5.67
CA GLN A 341 23.57 29.11 -6.60
C GLN A 341 22.72 28.06 -5.88
N LYS A 342 23.16 27.57 -4.72
CA LYS A 342 22.38 26.63 -3.88
C LYS A 342 21.08 27.25 -3.38
N LYS A 343 21.11 28.53 -2.98
CA LYS A 343 19.90 29.28 -2.60
C LYS A 343 18.92 29.40 -3.78
N GLN A 344 19.41 29.69 -4.99
CA GLN A 344 18.58 29.73 -6.19
C GLN A 344 17.99 28.36 -6.54
N ALA A 345 18.72 27.26 -6.30
CA ALA A 345 18.21 25.91 -6.50
C ALA A 345 16.95 25.63 -5.68
N CYS A 346 16.84 26.18 -4.46
CA CYS A 346 15.66 26.07 -3.62
C CYS A 346 14.43 26.77 -4.24
N VAL A 347 14.64 27.96 -4.81
CA VAL A 347 13.56 28.80 -5.38
C VAL A 347 12.92 28.14 -6.60
N ARG A 348 13.69 27.37 -7.39
CA ARG A 348 13.17 26.68 -8.58
C ARG A 348 12.02 25.71 -8.27
N CYS A 349 11.98 25.14 -7.07
CA CYS A 349 10.93 24.20 -6.67
C CYS A 349 9.96 24.78 -5.62
N HIS A 350 10.44 25.65 -4.73
CA HIS A 350 9.63 26.14 -3.60
C HIS A 350 9.10 27.58 -3.76
N GLY A 351 9.57 28.35 -4.75
CA GLY A 351 9.17 29.73 -4.97
C GLY A 351 9.92 30.76 -4.11
N ALA A 352 9.38 31.98 -4.04
CA ALA A 352 10.01 33.11 -3.36
C ALA A 352 10.23 32.85 -1.85
N HIS A 353 11.22 33.54 -1.26
CA HIS A 353 11.64 33.48 0.16
C HIS A 353 12.41 32.22 0.59
N TYR A 354 12.37 31.12 -0.17
CA TYR A 354 13.13 29.91 0.15
C TYR A 354 14.65 30.05 -0.07
N ASP A 355 15.09 31.07 -0.79
CA ASP A 355 16.50 31.47 -0.89
C ASP A 355 17.10 31.87 0.48
N LYS A 356 16.26 32.42 1.38
CA LYS A 356 16.66 32.79 2.74
C LYS A 356 16.74 31.57 3.67
N MET A 357 15.96 30.52 3.38
CA MET A 357 15.84 29.31 4.20
C MET A 357 17.17 28.60 4.42
N LEU A 358 17.90 28.34 3.34
CA LEU A 358 19.20 27.66 3.42
C LEU A 358 20.22 28.46 4.26
N GLY A 359 20.20 29.79 4.15
CA GLY A 359 21.07 30.65 4.96
C GLY A 359 20.78 30.50 6.45
N ASN A 360 19.49 30.53 6.79
CA ASN A 360 18.99 30.35 8.15
C ASN A 360 19.37 28.98 8.73
N TRP A 361 19.20 27.92 7.93
CA TRP A 361 19.63 26.56 8.29
C TRP A 361 21.12 26.48 8.62
N ILE A 362 21.98 27.02 7.76
CA ILE A 362 23.43 27.01 7.96
C ILE A 362 23.81 27.76 9.23
N VAL A 363 23.25 28.96 9.46
CA VAL A 363 23.59 29.79 10.62
C VAL A 363 23.21 29.09 11.92
N HIS A 364 21.97 28.64 12.05
CA HIS A 364 21.50 28.02 13.30
C HIS A 364 22.11 26.64 13.54
N MET A 365 22.34 25.83 12.48
CA MET A 365 23.01 24.53 12.64
C MET A 365 24.47 24.70 13.08
N ASN A 366 25.19 25.66 12.51
CA ASN A 366 26.56 25.95 12.93
C ASN A 366 26.63 26.45 14.38
N ARG A 367 25.66 27.26 14.81
CA ARG A 367 25.55 27.72 16.20
C ARG A 367 25.36 26.55 17.16
N LEU A 368 24.46 25.61 16.82
CA LEU A 368 24.24 24.40 17.61
C LEU A 368 25.50 23.54 17.73
N VAL A 369 26.19 23.28 16.61
CA VAL A 369 27.43 22.48 16.62
C VAL A 369 28.52 23.15 17.46
N LYS A 370 28.65 24.49 17.36
CA LYS A 370 29.57 25.28 18.19
C LYS A 370 29.23 25.23 19.68
N GLU A 371 27.95 25.20 20.03
CA GLU A 371 27.53 25.11 21.43
C GLU A 371 27.73 23.71 22.02
N VAL A 372 27.40 22.66 21.26
CA VAL A 372 27.41 21.27 21.74
C VAL A 372 28.82 20.69 21.79
N GLY A 373 29.69 21.05 20.83
CA GLY A 373 31.04 20.49 20.72
C GLY A 373 31.90 20.58 21.99
N PRO A 374 32.08 21.77 22.59
CA PRO A 374 32.85 21.92 23.83
C PRO A 374 32.28 21.09 25.00
N LYS A 375 30.95 20.90 25.03
CA LYS A 375 30.28 20.11 26.07
C LYS A 375 30.54 18.61 25.91
N VAL A 376 30.53 18.12 24.67
CA VAL A 376 30.91 16.73 24.34
C VAL A 376 32.37 16.46 24.74
N SER A 377 33.28 17.40 24.45
CA SER A 377 34.69 17.28 24.86
C SER A 377 34.85 17.26 26.38
N ARG A 378 34.21 18.19 27.09
CA ARG A 378 34.26 18.28 28.57
C ARG A 378 33.80 17.00 29.25
N VAL A 379 32.65 16.44 28.83
CA VAL A 379 32.17 15.17 29.38
C VAL A 379 33.07 14.01 28.96
N GLY A 380 33.69 14.08 27.79
CA GLY A 380 34.72 13.12 27.37
C GLY A 380 35.91 13.06 28.32
N ASP A 381 36.37 14.21 28.81
CA ASP A 381 37.45 14.27 29.78
C ASP A 381 37.03 13.68 31.14
N LEU A 382 35.77 13.87 31.55
CA LEU A 382 35.21 13.19 32.74
C LEU A 382 35.17 11.67 32.56
N VAL A 383 34.72 11.18 31.40
CA VAL A 383 34.69 9.75 31.08
C VAL A 383 36.09 9.16 31.06
N LYS A 384 37.08 9.86 30.50
CA LYS A 384 38.50 9.44 30.53
C LYS A 384 39.04 9.35 31.95
N LYS A 385 38.78 10.35 32.80
CA LYS A 385 39.18 10.34 34.21
C LYS A 385 38.53 9.20 34.98
N ALA A 386 37.22 9.00 34.79
CA ALA A 386 36.48 7.90 35.40
C ALA A 386 37.05 6.54 34.99
N LYS A 387 37.39 6.37 33.70
CA LYS A 387 38.03 5.15 33.16
C LYS A 387 39.39 4.90 33.82
N ALA A 388 40.24 5.92 33.93
CA ALA A 388 41.55 5.80 34.58
C ALA A 388 41.44 5.44 36.07
N SER A 389 40.38 5.90 36.75
CA SER A 389 40.12 5.59 38.15
C SER A 389 39.38 4.26 38.40
N GLY A 390 39.08 3.47 37.36
CA GLY A 390 38.30 2.23 37.48
C GLY A 390 36.82 2.40 37.83
N LYS A 391 36.29 3.64 37.82
CA LYS A 391 34.92 3.98 38.23
C LYS A 391 33.93 4.07 37.05
N LEU A 392 34.35 3.73 35.83
CA LEU A 392 33.51 3.83 34.63
C LEU A 392 32.80 2.51 34.32
N SER A 393 31.46 2.53 34.29
CA SER A 393 30.68 1.36 33.85
C SER A 393 30.74 1.19 32.32
N PRO A 394 30.69 -0.05 31.79
CA PRO A 394 30.65 -0.29 30.33
C PRO A 394 29.47 0.40 29.64
N GLY A 395 28.32 0.47 30.32
CA GLY A 395 27.13 1.16 29.81
C GLY A 395 27.32 2.66 29.62
N LEU A 396 27.98 3.34 30.57
CA LEU A 396 28.33 4.76 30.45
C LEU A 396 29.32 5.01 29.32
N GLN A 397 30.32 4.13 29.17
CA GLN A 397 31.28 4.23 28.07
C GLN A 397 30.58 4.12 26.71
N GLN A 398 29.65 3.16 26.56
CA GLN A 398 28.88 2.98 25.33
C GLN A 398 27.97 4.19 25.04
N GLN A 399 27.28 4.72 26.04
CA GLN A 399 26.43 5.92 25.90
C GLN A 399 27.25 7.15 25.47
N TYR A 400 28.45 7.34 26.03
CA TYR A 400 29.34 8.42 25.60
C TYR A 400 29.80 8.22 24.15
N ALA A 401 30.22 6.99 23.79
CA ALA A 401 30.63 6.68 22.43
C ALA A 401 29.51 6.93 21.41
N ALA A 402 28.26 6.56 21.74
CA ALA A 402 27.09 6.86 20.92
C ALA A 402 26.84 8.37 20.81
N ALA A 403 26.93 9.11 21.91
CA ALA A 403 26.74 10.57 21.92
C ALA A 403 27.82 11.31 21.10
N LEU A 404 29.08 10.88 21.20
CA LEU A 404 30.21 11.41 20.44
C LEU A 404 30.07 11.10 18.95
N TYR A 405 29.71 9.86 18.60
CA TYR A 405 29.42 9.46 17.23
C TYR A 405 28.32 10.33 16.62
N ASN A 406 27.17 10.44 17.29
CA ASN A 406 26.03 11.22 16.79
C ASN A 406 26.37 12.71 16.62
N PHE A 407 27.14 13.30 17.54
CA PHE A 407 27.62 14.68 17.40
C PHE A 407 28.52 14.85 16.18
N ASN A 408 29.52 13.97 16.01
CA ASN A 408 30.44 14.02 14.87
C ASN A 408 29.70 13.78 13.55
N PHE A 409 28.73 12.88 13.55
CA PHE A 409 27.87 12.61 12.39
C PHE A 409 27.07 13.86 11.98
N VAL A 410 26.50 14.62 12.93
CA VAL A 410 25.83 15.90 12.63
C VAL A 410 26.80 16.95 12.08
N LYS A 411 28.00 17.03 12.66
CA LYS A 411 29.05 17.97 12.25
C LYS A 411 29.56 17.68 10.84
N ASN A 412 29.93 16.43 10.58
CA ASN A 412 30.50 15.97 9.31
C ASN A 412 29.44 15.89 8.22
N GLY A 413 28.29 15.29 8.52
CA GLY A 413 27.17 15.17 7.60
C GLY A 413 26.44 16.48 7.31
N ARG A 414 26.88 17.58 7.94
CA ARG A 414 26.30 18.93 7.84
C ARG A 414 24.79 18.86 8.01
N GLY A 415 24.30 18.93 9.25
CA GLY A 415 22.88 18.75 9.60
C GLY A 415 21.83 19.52 8.77
N VAL A 416 22.23 20.47 7.91
CA VAL A 416 21.39 21.08 6.88
C VAL A 416 20.85 20.10 5.83
N HIS A 417 21.50 18.96 5.59
CA HIS A 417 20.95 17.91 4.71
C HIS A 417 19.70 17.26 5.32
N ASN A 418 19.54 17.30 6.64
CA ASN A 418 18.34 16.81 7.32
C ASN A 418 18.16 17.47 8.70
N ILE A 419 17.50 18.64 8.70
CA ILE A 419 17.32 19.47 9.90
C ILE A 419 16.65 18.70 11.05
N PHE A 420 15.59 17.96 10.75
CA PHE A 420 14.84 17.23 11.77
C PHE A 420 15.70 16.16 12.44
N TYR A 421 16.39 15.35 11.64
CA TYR A 421 17.25 14.30 12.15
C TYR A 421 18.43 14.87 12.92
N ALA A 422 19.10 15.89 12.38
CA ALA A 422 20.22 16.56 13.06
C ALA A 422 19.82 17.14 14.43
N VAL A 423 18.65 17.77 14.55
CA VAL A 423 18.15 18.28 15.83
C VAL A 423 17.83 17.16 16.81
N ASP A 424 17.20 16.08 16.34
CA ASP A 424 16.91 14.90 17.19
C ASP A 424 18.21 14.27 17.73
N LEU A 425 19.25 14.17 16.89
CA LEU A 425 20.57 13.68 17.27
C LEU A 425 21.23 14.59 18.32
N LEU A 426 21.25 15.90 18.11
CA LEU A 426 21.83 16.84 19.07
C LEU A 426 21.07 16.88 20.41
N LYS A 427 19.74 16.74 20.38
CA LYS A 427 18.92 16.59 21.60
C LYS A 427 19.22 15.28 22.33
N SER A 428 19.44 14.20 21.58
CA SER A 428 19.87 12.93 22.15
C SER A 428 21.25 13.03 22.80
N THR A 429 22.22 13.62 22.09
CA THR A 429 23.56 13.92 22.62
C THR A 429 23.44 14.74 23.91
N LYS A 430 22.66 15.81 23.94
CA LYS A 430 22.40 16.59 25.16
C LYS A 430 21.94 15.72 26.34
N ARG A 431 20.90 14.90 26.15
CA ARG A 431 20.36 14.02 27.20
C ARG A 431 21.41 13.02 27.70
N ASN A 432 22.19 12.42 26.79
CA ASN A 432 23.24 11.48 27.15
C ASN A 432 24.34 12.19 27.96
N LEU A 433 24.77 13.38 27.55
CA LEU A 433 25.78 14.16 28.28
C LEU A 433 25.28 14.56 29.69
N GLU A 434 24.04 15.01 29.82
CA GLU A 434 23.42 15.35 31.12
C GLU A 434 23.35 14.12 32.05
N LYS A 435 22.95 12.96 31.50
CA LYS A 435 22.89 11.70 32.23
C LYS A 435 24.28 11.24 32.70
N ILE A 436 25.27 11.24 31.81
CA ILE A 436 26.65 10.83 32.13
C ILE A 436 27.23 11.74 33.22
N SER A 437 27.09 13.06 33.09
CA SER A 437 27.53 13.99 34.13
C SER A 437 26.89 13.69 35.49
N LYS A 438 25.57 13.43 35.52
CA LYS A 438 24.85 13.09 36.75
C LYS A 438 25.35 11.79 37.37
N GLU A 439 25.54 10.73 36.59
CA GLU A 439 26.02 9.43 37.08
C GLU A 439 27.49 9.49 37.54
N LEU A 440 28.30 10.38 36.98
CA LEU A 440 29.67 10.65 37.44
C LEU A 440 29.75 11.71 38.56
N HIS A 441 28.62 12.10 39.15
CA HIS A 441 28.54 13.14 40.20
C HIS A 441 29.21 14.47 39.82
N ALA A 442 29.19 14.84 38.54
CA ALA A 442 29.71 16.08 38.01
C ALA A 442 28.58 17.06 37.66
N ALA A 443 28.90 18.36 37.63
CA ALA A 443 27.94 19.37 37.20
C ALA A 443 27.48 19.10 35.75
N PRO A 444 26.15 19.06 35.48
CA PRO A 444 25.64 18.82 34.14
C PRO A 444 25.95 19.99 33.20
N PRO A 445 26.20 19.74 31.91
CA PRO A 445 26.42 20.79 30.93
C PRO A 445 25.15 21.64 30.73
N VAL A 446 25.30 22.96 30.82
CA VAL A 446 24.19 23.93 30.64
C VAL A 446 24.05 24.32 29.17
N PHE A 447 22.87 24.12 28.59
CA PHE A 447 22.55 24.49 27.22
C PHE A 447 21.65 25.72 27.18
N HIS A 448 21.94 26.64 26.24
CA HIS A 448 21.24 27.92 26.14
C HIS A 448 20.38 28.04 24.87
N ASP A 449 20.72 27.35 23.78
CA ASP A 449 19.93 27.43 22.55
C ASP A 449 18.50 26.92 22.76
N PRO A 450 17.46 27.75 22.48
CA PRO A 450 16.06 27.34 22.56
C PRO A 450 15.75 26.07 21.76
N ILE A 451 16.47 25.81 20.66
CA ILE A 451 16.31 24.59 19.88
C ILE A 451 16.56 23.35 20.74
N LEU A 452 17.53 23.40 21.66
CA LEU A 452 17.91 22.27 22.52
C LEU A 452 17.11 22.21 23.83
N THR A 453 16.61 23.34 24.31
CA THR A 453 15.91 23.44 25.61
C THR A 453 14.39 23.39 25.47
N THR A 454 13.84 23.91 24.37
CA THR A 454 12.40 24.11 24.19
C THR A 454 11.82 23.13 23.16
N ARG A 455 10.61 22.64 23.41
CA ARG A 455 9.95 21.66 22.55
C ARG A 455 9.37 22.38 21.32
N GLY A 456 10.03 22.20 20.18
CA GLY A 456 9.56 22.72 18.88
C GLY A 456 10.11 24.08 18.47
N ALA A 457 10.97 24.72 19.27
CA ALA A 457 11.65 25.96 18.87
C ALA A 457 12.40 25.82 17.54
N PHE A 458 12.90 24.63 17.21
CA PHE A 458 13.52 24.36 15.91
C PHE A 458 12.57 24.62 14.72
N CYS A 459 11.26 24.42 14.87
CA CYS A 459 10.30 24.66 13.79
C CYS A 459 10.22 26.15 13.44
N THR A 460 10.16 27.02 14.46
CA THR A 460 10.14 28.46 14.26
C THR A 460 11.50 28.96 13.81
N THR A 461 12.57 28.58 14.53
CA THR A 461 13.92 29.05 14.25
C THR A 461 14.41 28.65 12.87
N PHE A 462 14.22 27.40 12.43
CA PHE A 462 14.74 26.98 11.12
C PHE A 462 13.81 27.34 9.96
N CYS A 463 12.49 27.37 10.16
CA CYS A 463 11.53 27.43 9.05
C CYS A 463 10.48 28.54 9.17
N HIS A 464 9.71 28.58 10.26
CA HIS A 464 8.51 29.40 10.33
C HIS A 464 8.73 30.90 10.61
N THR A 465 9.98 31.32 10.83
CA THR A 465 10.38 32.74 10.75
C THR A 465 10.39 33.26 9.30
N ILE A 466 10.61 32.37 8.33
CA ILE A 466 10.68 32.70 6.89
C ILE A 466 9.35 32.39 6.22
N VAL A 467 8.81 31.20 6.47
CA VAL A 467 7.51 30.77 5.94
C VAL A 467 6.51 30.79 7.10
N LYS A 468 5.96 31.98 7.35
CA LYS A 468 5.03 32.21 8.46
C LYS A 468 3.79 31.33 8.30
N PRO A 469 3.29 30.73 9.40
CA PRO A 469 2.00 30.08 9.38
C PRO A 469 0.89 31.10 9.07
N PRO A 470 -0.25 30.65 8.52
CA PRO A 470 -1.40 31.52 8.31
C PRO A 470 -1.89 32.11 9.64
N LYS A 471 -2.28 33.39 9.62
CA LYS A 471 -2.75 34.12 10.81
C LYS A 471 -3.97 33.46 11.45
N SER A 472 -4.86 32.93 10.63
CA SER A 472 -6.03 32.17 11.05
C SER A 472 -6.22 30.94 10.17
N VAL A 473 -6.83 29.90 10.74
CA VAL A 473 -7.16 28.64 10.05
C VAL A 473 -8.50 28.13 10.53
N MET A 474 -9.23 27.45 9.63
CA MET A 474 -10.41 26.71 10.04
C MET A 474 -10.00 25.45 10.80
N PHE A 475 -10.31 25.40 12.09
CA PHE A 475 -10.20 24.20 12.93
C PHE A 475 -11.60 23.60 13.07
N GLU A 476 -11.87 22.57 12.26
CA GLU A 476 -13.21 22.01 12.08
C GLU A 476 -14.20 23.08 11.59
N GLN A 477 -14.96 23.71 12.48
CA GLN A 477 -15.90 24.80 12.17
C GLN A 477 -15.58 26.10 12.91
N ILE A 478 -14.47 26.11 13.63
CA ILE A 478 -14.03 27.25 14.42
C ILE A 478 -12.97 28.00 13.63
N ASP A 479 -13.14 29.31 13.46
CA ASP A 479 -12.05 30.15 12.96
C ASP A 479 -11.00 30.33 14.07
N PHE A 480 -9.88 29.61 13.93
CA PHE A 480 -8.81 29.59 14.91
C PHE A 480 -7.72 30.58 14.51
N SER A 481 -7.48 31.60 15.35
CA SER A 481 -6.43 32.59 15.15
C SER A 481 -5.09 32.19 15.80
N HIS A 482 -4.07 31.90 15.00
CA HIS A 482 -2.70 31.72 15.49
C HIS A 482 -2.13 32.99 16.12
N GLU A 483 -2.45 34.16 15.58
CA GLU A 483 -1.98 35.46 16.11
C GLU A 483 -2.40 35.64 17.58
N LYS A 484 -3.68 35.38 17.89
CA LYS A 484 -4.17 35.45 19.28
C LYS A 484 -3.49 34.41 20.18
N HIS A 485 -3.43 33.15 19.76
CA HIS A 485 -3.00 32.06 20.64
C HIS A 485 -1.48 31.98 20.82
N VAL A 486 -0.71 32.22 19.76
CA VAL A 486 0.75 32.06 19.77
C VAL A 486 1.45 33.37 20.08
N GLU A 487 1.03 34.48 19.48
CA GLU A 487 1.73 35.77 19.67
C GLU A 487 1.23 36.51 20.91
N LYS A 488 -0.09 36.58 21.15
CA LYS A 488 -0.65 37.32 22.31
C LYS A 488 -0.68 36.49 23.59
N VAL A 489 -1.16 35.25 23.52
CA VAL A 489 -1.26 34.35 24.69
C VAL A 489 0.05 33.58 24.94
N GLY A 490 0.94 33.48 23.95
CA GLY A 490 2.26 32.85 24.12
C GLY A 490 2.24 31.32 24.11
N LEU A 491 1.22 30.67 23.53
CA LEU A 491 1.18 29.21 23.46
C LEU A 491 2.26 28.64 22.54
N GLU A 492 2.98 27.62 23.02
CA GLU A 492 3.95 26.90 22.22
C GLU A 492 3.28 26.14 21.07
N CYS A 493 3.93 26.12 19.90
CA CYS A 493 3.45 25.41 18.72
C CYS A 493 3.16 23.91 19.00
N THR A 494 3.97 23.29 19.88
CA THR A 494 3.86 21.85 20.16
C THR A 494 2.74 21.48 21.11
N ARG A 495 2.02 22.47 21.65
CA ARG A 495 0.74 22.26 22.33
C ARG A 495 -0.33 21.80 21.34
N CYS A 496 -0.24 22.27 20.10
CA CYS A 496 -1.25 22.01 19.07
C CYS A 496 -0.76 21.11 17.93
N HIS A 497 0.56 21.10 17.68
CA HIS A 497 1.18 20.37 16.57
C HIS A 497 2.18 19.32 17.02
N SER A 498 2.28 18.24 16.24
CA SER A 498 3.27 17.20 16.45
C SER A 498 4.67 17.71 16.14
N PRO A 499 5.63 17.64 17.09
CA PRO A 499 7.03 17.92 16.78
C PRO A 499 7.67 16.83 15.92
N LYS A 500 7.04 15.64 15.82
CA LYS A 500 7.55 14.48 15.08
C LYS A 500 7.06 14.46 13.64
N ARG A 501 5.82 14.89 13.38
CA ARG A 501 5.24 14.89 12.02
C ARG A 501 4.86 16.31 11.62
N HIS A 502 5.57 16.83 10.62
CA HIS A 502 5.29 18.15 10.06
C HIS A 502 3.83 18.27 9.59
N ARG A 503 3.18 19.41 9.88
CA ARG A 503 1.75 19.72 9.64
C ARG A 503 0.73 18.85 10.38
N GLN A 504 1.15 17.82 11.12
CA GLN A 504 0.20 17.03 11.90
C GLN A 504 -0.24 17.84 13.13
N ARG A 505 -1.54 18.04 13.25
CA ARG A 505 -2.19 18.55 14.46
C ARG A 505 -2.36 17.41 15.47
N THR A 506 -2.15 17.71 16.75
CA THR A 506 -2.38 16.78 17.87
C THR A 506 -3.52 17.24 18.79
N ILE A 507 -3.89 18.53 18.74
CA ILE A 507 -4.96 19.08 19.58
C ILE A 507 -6.36 18.60 19.16
N THR A 508 -7.19 18.41 20.18
CA THR A 508 -8.61 18.03 20.15
C THR A 508 -9.48 19.18 20.66
N LYS A 509 -10.78 19.16 20.33
CA LYS A 509 -11.75 20.14 20.85
C LYS A 509 -11.75 20.22 22.38
N GLN A 510 -11.63 19.09 23.07
CA GLN A 510 -11.62 19.04 24.53
C GLN A 510 -10.47 19.83 25.15
N GLU A 511 -9.31 19.86 24.49
CA GLU A 511 -8.16 20.61 24.98
C GLU A 511 -8.33 22.12 24.84
N CYS A 512 -9.11 22.60 23.87
CA CYS A 512 -9.50 24.01 23.77
C CYS A 512 -10.41 24.44 24.94
N MET A 513 -11.32 23.54 25.36
CA MET A 513 -12.26 23.79 26.45
C MET A 513 -11.57 24.00 27.80
N ASN A 514 -10.33 23.49 27.98
CA ASN A 514 -9.59 23.65 29.23
C ASN A 514 -9.34 25.11 29.63
N CYS A 515 -9.32 26.04 28.66
CA CYS A 515 -9.26 27.48 28.92
C CYS A 515 -10.59 28.16 28.63
N HIS A 516 -11.28 27.81 27.54
CA HIS A 516 -12.49 28.54 27.12
C HIS A 516 -13.77 28.19 27.89
N HIS A 517 -13.89 27.00 28.49
CA HIS A 517 -15.03 26.66 29.39
C HIS A 517 -14.75 27.02 30.86
N ARG A 518 -13.72 27.83 31.13
CA ARG A 518 -13.29 28.17 32.49
C ARG A 518 -13.26 29.68 32.77
N GLU A 519 -12.94 30.49 31.77
CA GLU A 519 -12.76 31.95 31.93
C GLU A 519 -13.74 32.80 31.10
N GLU A 520 -14.78 32.20 30.49
CA GLU A 520 -15.79 32.87 29.64
C GLU A 520 -15.23 33.92 28.65
N THR A 521 -14.05 33.64 28.08
CA THR A 521 -13.35 34.57 27.18
C THR A 521 -13.90 34.58 25.74
N VAL A 522 -14.78 33.63 25.39
CA VAL A 522 -15.31 33.42 24.04
C VAL A 522 -16.78 32.98 24.11
N SER A 523 -17.63 33.50 23.23
CA SER A 523 -19.06 33.12 23.15
C SER A 523 -19.24 31.63 22.79
N CYS A 524 -20.20 30.97 23.47
CA CYS A 524 -20.57 29.57 23.25
C CYS A 524 -20.87 29.27 21.77
N ALA A 525 -21.50 30.20 21.05
CA ALA A 525 -21.86 30.07 19.64
C ALA A 525 -20.66 29.84 18.71
N THR A 526 -19.46 30.26 19.14
CA THR A 526 -18.21 30.05 18.38
C THR A 526 -17.89 28.57 18.21
N CYS A 527 -18.23 27.73 19.21
CA CYS A 527 -17.93 26.29 19.21
C CYS A 527 -19.20 25.43 19.07
N HIS A 528 -20.33 25.91 19.57
CA HIS A 528 -21.62 25.23 19.59
C HIS A 528 -22.56 25.74 18.49
N VAL A 529 -22.04 25.87 17.26
CA VAL A 529 -22.75 26.45 16.11
C VAL A 529 -24.10 25.78 15.89
N TYR A 530 -24.17 24.44 15.86
CA TYR A 530 -25.42 23.73 15.61
C TYR A 530 -26.43 23.83 16.75
N GLN A 531 -25.97 23.83 17.99
CA GLN A 531 -26.84 24.06 19.16
C GLN A 531 -27.42 25.47 19.08
N THR A 532 -26.58 26.46 18.72
CA THR A 532 -27.02 27.85 18.55
C THR A 532 -28.01 27.96 17.39
N GLU A 533 -27.73 27.37 16.22
CA GLU A 533 -28.65 27.40 15.07
C GLU A 533 -30.04 26.84 15.41
N LEU A 534 -30.10 25.72 16.14
CA LEU A 534 -31.38 25.18 16.63
C LEU A 534 -32.03 26.11 17.65
N TYR A 535 -31.28 26.52 18.68
CA TYR A 535 -31.80 27.34 19.77
C TYR A 535 -32.31 28.71 19.31
N THR A 536 -31.72 29.29 18.26
CA THR A 536 -32.16 30.55 17.66
C THR A 536 -33.19 30.39 16.54
N GLY A 537 -33.49 29.15 16.10
CA GLY A 537 -34.39 28.91 14.95
C GLY A 537 -33.80 29.25 13.57
N GLU A 538 -32.51 29.61 13.49
CA GLU A 538 -31.84 30.05 12.25
C GLU A 538 -31.02 28.91 11.62
N VAL A 539 -31.70 27.87 11.10
CA VAL A 539 -31.05 26.68 10.56
C VAL A 539 -30.74 26.83 9.06
N LYS A 540 -29.57 27.40 8.77
CA LYS A 540 -29.09 27.68 7.41
C LYS A 540 -29.09 26.48 6.48
N ALA A 541 -28.70 25.30 6.96
CA ALA A 541 -28.60 24.10 6.13
C ALA A 541 -29.96 23.60 5.63
N ALA A 542 -31.04 23.90 6.36
CA ALA A 542 -32.41 23.58 5.98
C ALA A 542 -33.09 24.76 5.27
N GLY A 543 -32.46 25.94 5.21
CA GLY A 543 -33.10 27.18 4.76
C GLY A 543 -34.31 27.55 5.62
N ILE A 544 -34.28 27.15 6.90
CA ILE A 544 -35.33 27.43 7.88
C ILE A 544 -34.88 28.65 8.67
N THR A 545 -35.76 29.64 8.73
CA THR A 545 -35.69 30.78 9.64
C THR A 545 -37.04 30.80 10.34
N ASP A 546 -37.11 30.13 11.49
CA ASP A 546 -38.33 30.00 12.29
C ASP A 546 -38.15 30.73 13.62
N GLU A 547 -39.17 30.69 14.47
CA GLU A 547 -39.11 31.25 15.81
C GLU A 547 -38.01 30.57 16.66
N PRO A 548 -37.29 31.32 17.49
CA PRO A 548 -36.34 30.75 18.44
C PRO A 548 -37.07 29.84 19.44
N ASP A 549 -36.32 28.94 20.08
CA ASP A 549 -36.88 28.12 21.16
C ASP A 549 -37.53 29.00 22.23
N VAL A 550 -38.62 28.53 22.85
CA VAL A 550 -39.39 29.31 23.84
C VAL A 550 -38.53 29.82 25.00
N MET A 551 -37.49 29.08 25.40
CA MET A 551 -36.53 29.51 26.42
C MET A 551 -35.61 30.60 25.89
N ARG A 552 -35.16 30.49 24.63
CA ARG A 552 -34.37 31.53 23.98
C ARG A 552 -35.17 32.82 23.81
N ALA A 553 -36.43 32.72 23.38
CA ALA A 553 -37.36 33.83 23.25
C ALA A 553 -37.60 34.53 24.60
N SER A 554 -37.60 33.76 25.68
CA SER A 554 -37.72 34.25 27.06
C SER A 554 -36.42 34.80 27.65
N GLY A 555 -35.35 34.92 26.86
CA GLY A 555 -34.07 35.50 27.28
C GLY A 555 -33.11 34.55 28.00
N ILE A 556 -33.44 33.26 28.09
CA ILE A 556 -32.59 32.26 28.77
C ILE A 556 -31.32 32.00 27.93
N GLY A 557 -30.16 32.19 28.54
CA GLY A 557 -28.84 31.93 27.98
C GLY A 557 -28.39 30.48 28.14
N CYS A 558 -27.28 30.11 27.48
CA CYS A 558 -26.78 28.74 27.52
C CYS A 558 -26.36 28.30 28.93
N THR A 559 -25.73 29.20 29.71
CA THR A 559 -25.22 28.90 31.06
C THR A 559 -26.28 28.85 32.14
N ASP A 560 -27.49 29.35 31.87
CA ASP A 560 -28.64 29.23 32.77
C ASP A 560 -29.12 27.77 32.84
N CYS A 561 -28.95 27.02 31.74
CA CYS A 561 -29.25 25.59 31.66
C CYS A 561 -28.00 24.72 31.83
N HIS A 562 -26.83 25.17 31.35
CA HIS A 562 -25.58 24.40 31.36
C HIS A 562 -24.59 24.88 32.43
N ASP A 563 -24.33 24.02 33.42
CA ASP A 563 -23.26 24.25 34.39
C ASP A 563 -21.90 23.74 33.83
N LEU A 564 -20.98 24.65 33.56
CA LEU A 564 -19.62 24.36 33.07
C LEU A 564 -18.73 23.66 34.11
N LYS A 565 -19.08 23.73 35.39
CA LYS A 565 -18.35 23.09 36.51
C LYS A 565 -18.87 21.70 36.82
N ASP A 566 -20.11 21.39 36.43
CA ASP A 566 -20.71 20.07 36.64
C ASP A 566 -20.15 19.05 35.64
N LYS A 567 -19.53 17.99 36.18
CA LYS A 567 -18.90 16.92 35.40
C LYS A 567 -19.84 15.72 35.16
N ARG A 568 -21.08 15.79 35.64
CA ARG A 568 -22.10 14.76 35.39
C ARG A 568 -22.53 14.78 33.92
N LYS A 569 -23.29 13.76 33.49
CA LYS A 569 -23.84 13.71 32.13
C LYS A 569 -24.71 14.95 31.90
N VAL A 570 -24.48 15.66 30.79
CA VAL A 570 -25.15 16.92 30.44
C VAL A 570 -26.68 16.84 30.59
N LEU A 571 -27.30 15.74 30.14
CA LEU A 571 -28.75 15.57 30.27
C LEU A 571 -29.23 15.55 31.73
N ILE A 572 -28.44 14.97 32.64
CA ILE A 572 -28.79 14.88 34.06
C ILE A 572 -28.62 16.25 34.72
N SER A 573 -27.52 16.95 34.45
CA SER A 573 -27.26 18.27 35.02
C SER A 573 -28.27 19.31 34.52
N VAL A 574 -28.58 19.32 33.22
CA VAL A 574 -29.58 20.22 32.63
C VAL A 574 -30.98 19.90 33.15
N ALA A 575 -31.35 18.62 33.28
CA ALA A 575 -32.65 18.25 33.85
C ALA A 575 -32.84 18.79 35.27
N GLU A 576 -31.78 18.76 36.09
CA GLU A 576 -31.85 19.37 37.42
C GLU A 576 -32.06 20.88 37.36
N LYS A 577 -31.39 21.57 36.43
CA LYS A 577 -31.57 23.01 36.18
C LYS A 577 -32.97 23.39 35.73
N CYS A 578 -33.67 22.54 34.97
CA CYS A 578 -35.07 22.80 34.64
C CYS A 578 -35.94 22.99 35.88
N ALA A 579 -35.65 22.28 36.98
CA ALA A 579 -36.43 22.39 38.22
C ALA A 579 -36.08 23.63 39.06
N ASP A 580 -35.09 24.43 38.67
CA ASP A 580 -34.82 25.72 39.30
C ASP A 580 -35.89 26.76 38.90
N CYS A 581 -36.53 26.59 37.73
CA CYS A 581 -37.58 27.48 37.20
C CYS A 581 -38.95 26.80 37.02
N HIS A 582 -38.98 25.48 36.81
CA HIS A 582 -40.20 24.70 36.61
C HIS A 582 -40.45 23.68 37.73
N GLU A 583 -41.65 23.11 37.77
CA GLU A 583 -41.98 22.05 38.73
C GLU A 583 -41.07 20.81 38.57
N PRO A 584 -40.80 20.04 39.64
CA PRO A 584 -39.91 18.87 39.58
C PRO A 584 -40.27 17.82 38.53
N ALA A 585 -41.53 17.75 38.08
CA ALA A 585 -41.97 16.88 37.00
C ALA A 585 -41.26 17.18 35.66
N TYR A 586 -40.83 18.42 35.42
CA TYR A 586 -40.12 18.83 34.20
C TYR A 586 -38.76 18.14 34.02
N LYS A 587 -38.16 17.63 35.11
CA LYS A 587 -36.95 16.80 35.04
C LYS A 587 -37.18 15.55 34.19
N LYS A 588 -38.39 14.98 34.26
CA LYS A 588 -38.81 13.82 33.46
C LYS A 588 -39.14 14.23 32.04
N ILE A 589 -39.83 15.36 31.86
CA ILE A 589 -40.21 15.90 30.55
C ILE A 589 -39.00 16.07 29.64
N LEU A 590 -37.90 16.68 30.12
CA LEU A 590 -36.68 16.84 29.30
C LEU A 590 -36.10 15.49 28.85
N ARG A 591 -36.15 14.47 29.72
CA ARG A 591 -35.65 13.12 29.40
C ARG A 591 -36.55 12.44 28.38
N ASP A 592 -37.87 12.58 28.52
CA ASP A 592 -38.84 12.03 27.58
C ASP A 592 -38.67 12.70 26.21
N TRP A 593 -38.61 14.03 26.14
CA TRP A 593 -38.31 14.78 24.91
C TRP A 593 -37.00 14.33 24.26
N HIS A 594 -35.94 14.19 25.06
CA HIS A 594 -34.67 13.70 24.55
C HIS A 594 -34.79 12.31 23.92
N ASN A 595 -35.47 11.39 24.59
CA ASN A 595 -35.63 10.01 24.11
C ASN A 595 -36.48 9.97 22.83
N ASP A 596 -37.61 10.67 22.80
CA ASP A 596 -38.54 10.69 21.66
C ASP A 596 -37.87 11.30 20.43
N LEU A 597 -37.20 12.44 20.59
CA LEU A 597 -36.47 13.10 19.50
C LEU A 597 -35.27 12.26 19.03
N GLN A 598 -34.59 11.55 19.94
CA GLN A 598 -33.49 10.66 19.58
C GLN A 598 -33.97 9.42 18.82
N GLN A 599 -35.15 8.91 19.15
CA GLN A 599 -35.80 7.83 18.40
C GLN A 599 -36.14 8.30 16.98
N ARG A 600 -36.86 9.42 16.81
CA ARG A 600 -37.18 9.97 15.48
C ARG A 600 -35.94 10.28 14.65
N LEU A 601 -34.88 10.80 15.30
CA LEU A 601 -33.60 11.05 14.64
C LEU A 601 -32.99 9.75 14.10
N THR A 602 -33.06 8.66 14.87
CA THR A 602 -32.56 7.34 14.46
C THR A 602 -33.36 6.77 13.29
N GLU A 603 -34.69 6.87 13.33
CA GLU A 603 -35.57 6.46 12.23
C GLU A 603 -35.26 7.25 10.94
N THR A 604 -35.08 8.56 11.06
CA THR A 604 -34.69 9.44 9.94
C THR A 604 -33.33 9.05 9.34
N PHE A 605 -32.36 8.67 10.18
CA PHE A 605 -31.06 8.17 9.72
C PHE A 605 -31.20 6.88 8.91
N VAL A 606 -31.96 5.91 9.42
CA VAL A 606 -32.19 4.62 8.75
C VAL A 606 -32.86 4.84 7.40
N ALA A 607 -33.90 5.69 7.34
CA ALA A 607 -34.58 6.05 6.10
C ALA A 607 -33.60 6.67 5.07
N LEU A 608 -32.74 7.59 5.52
CA LEU A 608 -31.75 8.24 4.67
C LEU A 608 -30.71 7.26 4.10
N GLN A 609 -30.21 6.34 4.91
CA GLN A 609 -29.23 5.33 4.47
C GLN A 609 -29.85 4.29 3.53
N SER A 610 -31.09 3.88 3.80
CA SER A 610 -31.85 2.98 2.93
C SER A 610 -32.07 3.61 1.54
N ALA A 611 -32.46 4.88 1.51
CA ALA A 611 -32.64 5.63 0.26
C ALA A 611 -31.33 5.74 -0.55
N ARG A 612 -30.20 6.03 0.11
CA ARG A 612 -28.87 6.06 -0.53
C ARG A 612 -28.49 4.73 -1.16
N SER A 613 -28.66 3.64 -0.40
CA SER A 613 -28.33 2.28 -0.86
C SER A 613 -29.20 1.87 -2.05
N SER A 614 -30.48 2.22 -2.02
CA SER A 614 -31.43 1.93 -3.10
C SER A 614 -31.10 2.69 -4.39
N VAL A 615 -30.74 3.98 -4.30
CA VAL A 615 -30.29 4.75 -5.48
C VAL A 615 -29.00 4.17 -6.06
N GLN A 616 -28.04 3.77 -5.22
CA GLN A 616 -26.76 3.23 -5.68
C GLN A 616 -26.91 1.89 -6.43
N THR A 617 -27.78 1.01 -5.93
CA THR A 617 -28.02 -0.35 -6.46
C THR A 617 -29.06 -0.41 -7.59
N SER A 618 -29.83 0.66 -7.81
CA SER A 618 -30.82 0.74 -8.90
C SER A 618 -30.20 0.66 -10.31
N ASP A 619 -31.00 0.29 -11.31
CA ASP A 619 -30.60 0.26 -12.73
C ASP A 619 -30.76 1.63 -13.43
N LEU A 620 -30.72 2.72 -12.66
CA LEU A 620 -30.86 4.08 -13.18
C LEU A 620 -29.64 4.52 -13.97
N SER A 621 -29.84 5.45 -14.92
CA SER A 621 -28.75 6.11 -15.64
C SER A 621 -27.81 6.84 -14.67
N ASN A 622 -26.54 7.01 -15.05
CA ASN A 622 -25.56 7.73 -14.24
C ASN A 622 -25.97 9.20 -13.96
N VAL A 623 -26.77 9.80 -14.84
CA VAL A 623 -27.28 11.17 -14.68
C VAL A 623 -28.39 11.21 -13.63
N ASP A 624 -29.33 10.27 -13.67
CA ASP A 624 -30.44 10.18 -12.71
C ASP A 624 -29.96 9.78 -11.32
N LYS A 625 -28.98 8.87 -11.22
CA LYS A 625 -28.31 8.53 -9.96
C LYS A 625 -27.67 9.76 -9.32
N ARG A 626 -26.98 10.58 -10.11
CA ARG A 626 -26.33 11.82 -9.63
C ARG A 626 -27.36 12.81 -9.10
N ARG A 627 -28.42 13.08 -9.86
CA ARG A 627 -29.50 14.00 -9.45
C ARG A 627 -30.18 13.55 -8.16
N LYS A 628 -30.48 12.26 -8.03
CA LYS A 628 -31.08 11.69 -6.79
C LYS A 628 -30.09 11.75 -5.61
N MET A 629 -28.80 11.51 -5.85
CA MET A 629 -27.78 11.60 -4.81
C MET A 629 -27.59 13.04 -4.30
N GLU A 630 -27.69 14.05 -5.16
CA GLU A 630 -27.64 15.46 -4.76
C GLU A 630 -28.75 15.84 -3.76
N ILE A 631 -29.96 15.31 -3.96
CA ILE A 631 -31.08 15.47 -3.01
C ILE A 631 -30.75 14.80 -1.67
N LEU A 632 -30.21 13.57 -1.69
CA LEU A 632 -29.81 12.84 -0.48
C LEU A 632 -28.60 13.47 0.24
N ASP A 633 -27.74 14.19 -0.48
CA ASP A 633 -26.66 14.97 0.11
C ASP A 633 -27.18 16.24 0.78
N SER A 634 -28.21 16.87 0.22
CA SER A 634 -28.92 17.96 0.90
C SER A 634 -29.61 17.47 2.18
N ALA A 635 -30.31 16.34 2.12
CA ALA A 635 -30.94 15.72 3.30
C ALA A 635 -29.91 15.36 4.39
N ALA A 636 -28.75 14.84 4.00
CA ALA A 636 -27.67 14.52 4.94
C ALA A 636 -27.07 15.76 5.63
N LYS A 637 -27.02 16.91 4.94
CA LYS A 637 -26.59 18.17 5.56
C LYS A 637 -27.58 18.61 6.65
N MET A 638 -28.88 18.52 6.38
CA MET A 638 -29.93 18.81 7.37
C MET A 638 -29.86 17.84 8.56
N TYR A 639 -29.70 16.54 8.31
CA TYR A 639 -29.53 15.53 9.35
C TYR A 639 -28.31 15.83 10.26
N THR A 640 -27.21 16.29 9.66
CA THR A 640 -25.99 16.64 10.39
C THR A 640 -26.23 17.76 11.42
N VAL A 641 -27.10 18.73 11.11
CA VAL A 641 -27.48 19.78 12.06
C VAL A 641 -28.19 19.18 13.27
N LEU A 642 -29.15 18.27 13.05
CA LEU A 642 -29.88 17.62 14.13
C LEU A 642 -28.97 16.76 15.01
N GLU A 643 -28.16 15.90 14.39
CA GLU A 643 -27.27 15.00 15.12
C GLU A 643 -26.28 15.74 16.02
N LYS A 644 -25.70 16.83 15.52
CA LYS A 644 -24.68 17.61 16.22
C LYS A 644 -25.27 18.68 17.13
N GLY A 645 -26.35 19.32 16.71
CA GLY A 645 -27.06 20.35 17.46
C GLY A 645 -27.87 19.80 18.62
N LYS A 646 -28.23 18.50 18.57
CA LYS A 646 -29.12 17.82 19.52
C LYS A 646 -30.53 18.41 19.48
N PRO A 647 -31.53 17.65 18.98
CA PRO A 647 -32.83 18.21 18.65
C PRO A 647 -33.60 18.80 19.85
N VAL A 648 -33.22 18.45 21.08
CA VAL A 648 -33.76 19.05 22.32
C VAL A 648 -33.53 20.55 22.46
N HIS A 649 -32.60 21.16 21.71
CA HIS A 649 -32.37 22.61 21.78
C HIS A 649 -33.45 23.42 21.05
N ASN A 650 -34.25 22.78 20.21
CA ASN A 650 -35.49 23.34 19.65
C ASN A 650 -36.30 22.17 19.05
N PRO A 651 -37.19 21.54 19.84
CA PRO A 651 -37.94 20.36 19.42
C PRO A 651 -38.80 20.61 18.17
N ASP A 652 -39.38 21.79 18.03
CA ASP A 652 -40.30 22.11 16.93
C ASP A 652 -39.55 22.22 15.61
N VAL A 653 -38.50 23.04 15.56
CA VAL A 653 -37.62 23.17 14.38
C VAL A 653 -36.95 21.83 14.06
N ALA A 654 -36.57 21.06 15.08
CA ALA A 654 -36.01 19.74 14.87
C ALA A 654 -36.96 18.78 14.15
N ASN A 655 -38.23 18.77 14.56
CA ASN A 655 -39.27 17.96 13.94
C ASN A 655 -39.54 18.39 12.50
N GLU A 656 -39.61 19.70 12.23
CA GLU A 656 -39.77 20.24 10.87
C GLU A 656 -38.63 19.80 9.94
N ILE A 657 -37.38 19.86 10.41
CA ILE A 657 -36.22 19.39 9.64
C ILE A 657 -36.33 17.89 9.34
N MET A 658 -36.72 17.06 10.31
CA MET A 658 -36.90 15.62 10.09
C MET A 658 -38.00 15.34 9.06
N ASP A 659 -39.10 16.07 9.12
CA ASP A 659 -40.20 15.93 8.16
C ASP A 659 -39.77 16.34 6.75
N LYS A 660 -38.99 17.42 6.62
CA LYS A 660 -38.41 17.87 5.34
C LYS A 660 -37.43 16.85 4.75
N ILE A 661 -36.61 16.21 5.59
CA ILE A 661 -35.73 15.11 5.16
C ILE A 661 -36.57 13.95 4.63
N ASN A 662 -37.61 13.55 5.36
CA ASN A 662 -38.48 12.45 4.96
C ASN A 662 -39.25 12.76 3.67
N GLU A 663 -39.68 14.01 3.46
CA GLU A 663 -40.30 14.46 2.22
C GLU A 663 -39.32 14.36 1.04
N GLN A 664 -38.05 14.76 1.23
CA GLN A 664 -37.01 14.60 0.22
C GLN A 664 -36.74 13.13 -0.13
N ILE A 665 -36.73 12.24 0.88
CA ILE A 665 -36.60 10.80 0.67
C ILE A 665 -37.78 10.25 -0.15
N LYS A 666 -39.01 10.64 0.18
CA LYS A 666 -40.22 10.23 -0.57
C LYS A 666 -40.17 10.66 -2.04
N LYS A 667 -39.68 11.88 -2.33
CA LYS A 667 -39.54 12.41 -3.70
C LYS A 667 -38.59 11.60 -4.60
N ILE A 668 -37.72 10.77 -4.02
CA ILE A 668 -36.76 9.95 -4.77
C ILE A 668 -37.42 8.66 -5.32
N GLY A 669 -38.63 8.33 -4.86
CA GLY A 669 -39.43 7.20 -5.35
C GLY A 669 -38.90 5.83 -4.94
N VAL A 670 -38.22 5.76 -3.79
CA VAL A 670 -37.82 4.49 -3.18
C VAL A 670 -38.90 4.14 -2.17
N GLU A 671 -39.93 3.41 -2.60
CA GLU A 671 -40.84 2.77 -1.63
C GLU A 671 -40.03 1.74 -0.84
N SER A 672 -40.04 1.88 0.48
CA SER A 672 -39.55 0.85 1.39
C SER A 672 -40.39 -0.40 1.20
N LYS A 673 -39.81 -1.47 0.64
CA LYS A 673 -40.36 -2.81 0.79
C LYS A 673 -40.04 -3.36 2.17
#